data_AF-B4WPK3-F1
#
_entry.id   AF-B4WPK3-F1
#
_cell.length_a   1.000
_cell.length_b   1.000
_cell.length_c   1.000
_cell.angle_alpha   90.00
_cell.angle_beta   90.00
_cell.angle_gamma   90.00
#
_symmetry.space_group_name_H-M   'P 1'
#
loop_
_entity.id
_entity.type
_entity.pdbx_description
1 polymer ?
#
loop_
_entity_poly.entity_id
_entity_poly.type
_entity_poly.pdbx_seq_one_letter_code
_entity_poly.pdbx_strand_id
1 'polypeptide(L)'
;MVFPAQFDLASLDGNNGFVLNGVDIDDRAGFSVSGAGDVNGDGFDDFIIGAPEAEPNGSDSGESYVVFGSDMVFDTVIELSSLDGSNGFVINGIDIGDDSGTSVSSAGDVNGDGLGDLIVGAPGASPNGDASGESYVVFGSDTGFDASFELSSLDGSNGFVLNGINTGDRSGFSVSGAGDVNGDGFDDLIIGAYRANPNGDLSGRSYVVFGSDAGFDADFELSILDSNNGFVLNGIDTGARSGFSVSSAGDVNGDGFDDLIIGAPWADPNSSFSGESYVVFGSGAGFDTILELSSLDGSNGFVIEGIDFFDFSGRSVSSAGDINGDGFDDLIIGASGASSFSSEYGFSLYTGESYVVFGTDADFDAVLELSSLDGSNGFVIEGIDEYDGFGRSVSSARDINGDGFDDLIIGEYSNFRGTITEGGSYVVFGTDAGFATTLDLNSLDGSNGFAFSGFDKYAGFGRSLSGVGDVNGDGFDDLIIGRPNTYSSGVSSGQSYVVFGAASSETLIGTDGNNVLVGGKGNDLLDGKAGNDVLDGDEGDDNLYGGNDADILIGGDGNDSLFGEQGFDTLYGGNGDDLLLGGNGKDTLIGGDGNDTLEGEIGKDTLIGGEGNDLLTGGQGRDTFVLVLGEGTDTITDFSGQDRIGLAGGLGIGDLSFVGNDILFTDTNEVLATLSGIDTTSLNNSQFVLI
;
A
#
# COMPACT_ATOMS: atom_id res chain seq x y z
N MET A 1 13.09 -4.17 4.41
CA MET A 1 12.67 -3.32 5.54
C MET A 1 11.78 -4.03 6.60
N VAL A 2 12.16 -4.02 7.88
CA VAL A 2 11.12 -4.02 8.96
C VAL A 2 10.59 -2.60 8.99
N PHE A 3 9.32 -2.37 8.64
CA PHE A 3 8.70 -1.04 8.77
C PHE A 3 9.09 -0.43 10.12
N PRO A 4 9.42 0.86 10.25
CA PRO A 4 9.70 1.40 11.57
C PRO A 4 8.43 1.36 12.41
N ALA A 5 8.53 1.13 13.73
CA ALA A 5 7.40 1.28 14.65
C ALA A 5 6.63 2.60 14.47
N GLN A 6 7.34 3.65 14.02
CA GLN A 6 6.77 4.94 13.66
C GLN A 6 7.28 5.38 12.28
N PHE A 7 6.39 5.50 11.31
CA PHE A 7 6.67 6.01 9.97
C PHE A 7 6.47 7.54 9.94
N ASP A 8 7.50 8.30 9.59
CA ASP A 8 7.44 9.78 9.53
C ASP A 8 7.08 10.23 8.12
N LEU A 9 5.89 10.80 7.92
CA LEU A 9 5.47 11.29 6.59
C LEU A 9 6.36 12.43 6.06
N ALA A 10 7.17 13.07 6.91
CA ALA A 10 8.17 14.03 6.46
C ALA A 10 9.38 13.36 5.78
N SER A 11 9.53 12.03 5.87
CA SER A 11 10.57 11.26 5.17
C SER A 11 10.17 10.84 3.76
N LEU A 12 8.97 11.20 3.29
CA LEU A 12 8.54 10.90 1.93
C LEU A 12 9.43 11.57 0.89
N ASP A 13 9.99 10.79 -0.02
CA ASP A 13 11.03 11.22 -0.95
C ASP A 13 10.84 10.75 -2.41
N GLY A 14 9.68 10.18 -2.73
CA GLY A 14 9.36 9.65 -4.05
C GLY A 14 9.73 8.18 -4.24
N ASN A 15 10.60 7.61 -3.40
CA ASN A 15 10.95 6.19 -3.42
C ASN A 15 10.22 5.38 -2.34
N ASN A 16 9.72 6.02 -1.28
CA ASN A 16 8.94 5.40 -0.21
C ASN A 16 7.51 5.96 -0.13
N GLY A 17 7.08 6.65 -1.19
CA GLY A 17 5.82 7.36 -1.29
C GLY A 17 6.00 8.88 -1.52
N PHE A 18 4.88 9.59 -1.59
CA PHE A 18 4.83 11.00 -1.96
C PHE A 18 3.59 11.72 -1.43
N VAL A 19 3.59 13.04 -1.54
CA VAL A 19 2.48 13.90 -1.08
C VAL A 19 1.71 14.47 -2.28
N LEU A 20 0.38 14.43 -2.21
CA LEU A 20 -0.50 15.09 -3.19
C LEU A 20 -1.10 16.36 -2.59
N ASN A 21 -1.02 17.47 -3.31
CA ASN A 21 -1.59 18.76 -2.93
C ASN A 21 -2.87 19.06 -3.72
N GLY A 22 -3.94 19.40 -2.98
CA GLY A 22 -5.17 19.92 -3.57
C GLY A 22 -4.96 21.24 -4.33
N VAL A 23 -5.86 21.51 -5.27
CA VAL A 23 -5.71 22.57 -6.28
C VAL A 23 -6.07 23.93 -5.74
N ASP A 24 -7.34 24.12 -5.40
CA ASP A 24 -7.93 25.37 -5.01
C ASP A 24 -8.33 25.38 -3.54
N ILE A 25 -8.60 26.58 -3.08
CA ILE A 25 -8.95 26.89 -1.71
C ILE A 25 -10.31 26.27 -1.35
N ASP A 26 -10.37 25.58 -0.21
CA ASP A 26 -11.58 24.95 0.32
C ASP A 26 -12.08 23.72 -0.46
N ASP A 27 -11.36 23.23 -1.48
CA ASP A 27 -11.70 22.02 -2.25
C ASP A 27 -11.82 20.75 -1.37
N ARG A 28 -11.00 20.70 -0.32
CA ARG A 28 -10.85 19.55 0.59
C ARG A 28 -10.45 18.26 -0.12
N ALA A 29 -9.50 18.30 -1.06
CA ALA A 29 -8.92 17.10 -1.64
C ALA A 29 -8.42 16.13 -0.55
N GLY A 30 -8.67 14.83 -0.75
CA GLY A 30 -8.44 13.81 0.28
C GLY A 30 -9.61 13.65 1.26
N PHE A 31 -10.80 14.17 0.93
CA PHE A 31 -11.99 13.98 1.75
C PHE A 31 -12.47 12.53 1.74
N SER A 32 -12.37 11.91 0.57
CA SER A 32 -12.51 10.49 0.30
C SER A 32 -11.34 10.05 -0.57
N VAL A 33 -10.83 8.84 -0.37
CA VAL A 33 -9.74 8.24 -1.15
C VAL A 33 -9.99 6.75 -1.30
N SER A 34 -9.54 6.16 -2.40
CA SER A 34 -9.63 4.72 -2.67
C SER A 34 -8.59 4.31 -3.72
N GLY A 35 -8.19 3.04 -3.72
CA GLY A 35 -7.63 2.41 -4.91
C GLY A 35 -8.64 2.44 -6.06
N ALA A 36 -8.13 2.43 -7.29
CA ALA A 36 -8.91 2.41 -8.52
C ALA A 36 -8.70 1.13 -9.35
N GLY A 37 -7.61 0.40 -9.12
CA GLY A 37 -7.13 -0.64 -10.04
C GLY A 37 -6.45 0.00 -11.26
N ASP A 38 -6.07 -0.79 -12.26
CA ASP A 38 -5.50 -0.29 -13.51
C ASP A 38 -6.61 0.26 -14.44
N VAL A 39 -6.86 1.58 -14.38
CA VAL A 39 -7.93 2.21 -15.15
C VAL A 39 -7.48 2.59 -16.57
N ASN A 40 -6.17 2.58 -16.83
CA ASN A 40 -5.60 3.07 -18.09
C ASN A 40 -4.95 1.95 -18.96
N GLY A 41 -4.84 0.74 -18.41
CA GLY A 41 -4.31 -0.46 -19.06
C GLY A 41 -2.77 -0.51 -19.14
N ASP A 42 -2.05 0.21 -18.28
CA ASP A 42 -0.58 0.24 -18.27
C ASP A 42 0.05 -0.82 -17.35
N GLY A 43 -0.76 -1.50 -16.55
CA GLY A 43 -0.37 -2.59 -15.67
C GLY A 43 0.04 -2.16 -14.26
N PHE A 44 -0.09 -0.87 -13.90
CA PHE A 44 0.08 -0.39 -12.53
C PHE A 44 -1.27 -0.07 -11.91
N ASP A 45 -1.38 -0.21 -10.59
CA ASP A 45 -2.61 0.19 -9.92
C ASP A 45 -2.70 1.72 -9.82
N ASP A 46 -3.89 2.25 -10.12
CA ASP A 46 -4.21 3.67 -10.02
C ASP A 46 -4.99 3.95 -8.73
N PHE A 47 -5.18 5.23 -8.40
CA PHE A 47 -6.00 5.63 -7.26
C PHE A 47 -6.79 6.90 -7.50
N ILE A 48 -7.86 7.08 -6.71
CA ILE A 48 -8.80 8.19 -6.82
C ILE A 48 -8.93 8.98 -5.51
N ILE A 49 -9.01 10.31 -5.64
CA ILE A 49 -9.13 11.27 -4.53
C ILE A 49 -10.34 12.16 -4.75
N GLY A 50 -11.28 12.19 -3.80
CA GLY A 50 -12.45 13.06 -3.83
C GLY A 50 -12.22 14.43 -3.16
N ALA A 51 -12.81 15.47 -3.76
CA ALA A 51 -12.78 16.87 -3.32
C ALA A 51 -14.19 17.49 -3.47
N PRO A 52 -15.14 17.17 -2.57
CA PRO A 52 -16.55 17.53 -2.76
C PRO A 52 -16.88 19.01 -2.64
N GLU A 53 -15.97 19.81 -2.09
CA GLU A 53 -16.15 21.27 -1.95
C GLU A 53 -15.47 22.06 -3.08
N ALA A 54 -14.84 21.37 -4.04
CA ALA A 54 -14.30 22.00 -5.24
C ALA A 54 -15.41 22.61 -6.11
N GLU A 55 -15.06 23.63 -6.89
CA GLU A 55 -16.03 24.45 -7.63
C GLU A 55 -15.88 24.44 -9.18
N PRO A 56 -15.70 23.30 -9.87
CA PRO A 56 -15.48 23.27 -11.33
C PRO A 56 -16.66 23.88 -12.10
N ASN A 57 -17.88 23.62 -11.63
CA ASN A 57 -19.12 24.09 -12.24
C ASN A 57 -19.99 24.92 -11.25
N GLY A 58 -19.35 25.44 -10.20
CA GLY A 58 -19.94 26.31 -9.17
C GLY A 58 -19.81 25.73 -7.76
N SER A 59 -20.27 26.47 -6.75
CA SER A 59 -20.15 26.12 -5.31
C SER A 59 -20.52 24.67 -5.04
N ASP A 60 -19.60 23.93 -4.43
CA ASP A 60 -19.80 22.54 -4.00
C ASP A 60 -20.32 21.62 -5.12
N SER A 61 -19.90 21.87 -6.37
CA SER A 61 -20.18 20.93 -7.48
C SER A 61 -19.29 19.69 -7.41
N GLY A 62 -18.09 19.84 -6.84
CA GLY A 62 -17.19 18.75 -6.48
C GLY A 62 -16.29 18.29 -7.63
N GLU A 63 -15.10 17.83 -7.27
CA GLU A 63 -14.13 17.20 -8.18
C GLU A 63 -13.68 15.85 -7.61
N SER A 64 -13.13 15.01 -8.48
CA SER A 64 -12.30 13.87 -8.09
C SER A 64 -11.06 13.81 -8.98
N TYR A 65 -9.97 13.28 -8.48
CA TYR A 65 -8.70 13.20 -9.21
C TYR A 65 -8.26 11.76 -9.27
N VAL A 66 -8.01 11.27 -10.47
CA VAL A 66 -7.42 9.95 -10.72
C VAL A 66 -5.96 10.18 -11.01
N VAL A 67 -5.08 9.47 -10.31
CA VAL A 67 -3.63 9.55 -10.49
C VAL A 67 -3.15 8.18 -10.93
N PHE A 68 -2.32 8.16 -11.98
CA PHE A 68 -1.85 6.91 -12.54
C PHE A 68 -0.63 6.36 -11.80
N GLY A 69 -0.60 5.03 -11.63
CA GLY A 69 0.58 4.28 -11.25
C GLY A 69 1.70 4.36 -12.29
N SER A 70 2.92 4.01 -11.91
CA SER A 70 4.09 4.12 -12.78
C SER A 70 5.35 3.48 -12.17
N ASP A 71 6.15 2.80 -13.00
CA ASP A 71 7.50 2.30 -12.68
C ASP A 71 8.59 3.38 -12.57
N MET A 72 8.27 4.63 -12.93
CA MET A 72 9.16 5.76 -12.73
C MET A 72 9.06 6.30 -11.30
N VAL A 73 10.20 6.73 -10.77
CA VAL A 73 10.27 7.44 -9.48
C VAL A 73 9.33 8.64 -9.49
N PHE A 74 8.42 8.67 -8.52
CA PHE A 74 7.47 9.77 -8.35
C PHE A 74 8.16 11.01 -7.80
N ASP A 75 7.67 12.20 -8.20
CA ASP A 75 8.07 13.42 -7.53
C ASP A 75 7.60 13.40 -6.07
N THR A 76 8.43 13.90 -5.15
CA THR A 76 8.11 13.90 -3.71
C THR A 76 6.81 14.64 -3.36
N VAL A 77 6.44 15.59 -4.22
CA VAL A 77 5.20 16.34 -4.15
C VAL A 77 4.58 16.43 -5.54
N ILE A 78 3.35 15.94 -5.67
CA ILE A 78 2.53 16.05 -6.87
C ILE A 78 1.43 17.08 -6.61
N GLU A 79 1.35 18.08 -7.48
CA GLU A 79 0.24 19.03 -7.47
C GLU A 79 -0.90 18.44 -8.31
N LEU A 80 -2.09 18.27 -7.75
CA LEU A 80 -3.23 17.71 -8.50
C LEU A 80 -3.62 18.56 -9.73
N SER A 81 -3.24 19.84 -9.74
CA SER A 81 -3.38 20.74 -10.89
C SER A 81 -2.46 20.41 -12.06
N SER A 82 -1.49 19.50 -11.87
CA SER A 82 -0.53 19.08 -12.88
C SER A 82 -0.96 17.84 -13.66
N LEU A 83 -2.10 17.24 -13.31
CA LEU A 83 -2.67 16.11 -14.04
C LEU A 83 -3.03 16.53 -15.48
N ASP A 84 -2.58 15.76 -16.47
CA ASP A 84 -2.65 16.16 -17.88
C ASP A 84 -3.19 15.09 -18.84
N GLY A 85 -3.65 13.96 -18.30
CA GLY A 85 -4.12 12.80 -19.04
C GLY A 85 -3.05 11.73 -19.26
N SER A 86 -1.76 12.04 -19.02
CA SER A 86 -0.66 11.07 -19.09
C SER A 86 -0.17 10.57 -17.73
N ASN A 87 -0.48 11.30 -16.66
CA ASN A 87 -0.15 10.99 -15.26
C ASN A 87 -1.40 10.95 -14.35
N GLY A 88 -2.58 10.90 -14.98
CA GLY A 88 -3.87 11.02 -14.32
C GLY A 88 -4.72 12.14 -14.92
N PHE A 89 -5.94 12.32 -14.39
CA PHE A 89 -6.92 13.29 -14.87
C PHE A 89 -7.89 13.74 -13.76
N VAL A 90 -8.55 14.88 -13.97
CA VAL A 90 -9.62 15.37 -13.08
C VAL A 90 -11.00 14.96 -13.61
N ILE A 91 -11.91 14.60 -12.71
CA ILE A 91 -13.33 14.32 -12.95
C ILE A 91 -14.15 15.49 -12.37
N ASN A 92 -14.87 16.21 -13.22
CA ASN A 92 -15.63 17.39 -12.86
C ASN A 92 -17.10 17.07 -12.56
N GLY A 93 -17.57 17.49 -11.38
CA GLY A 93 -18.98 17.48 -10.98
C GLY A 93 -19.87 18.38 -11.83
N ILE A 94 -21.19 18.19 -11.76
CA ILE A 94 -22.12 18.75 -12.74
C ILE A 94 -22.76 20.06 -12.26
N ASP A 95 -23.57 20.01 -11.20
CA ASP A 95 -24.37 21.13 -10.72
C ASP A 95 -23.93 21.62 -9.33
N ILE A 96 -24.32 22.85 -8.99
CA ILE A 96 -24.03 23.48 -7.69
C ILE A 96 -24.67 22.67 -6.55
N GLY A 97 -23.85 22.29 -5.56
CA GLY A 97 -24.30 21.58 -4.37
C GLY A 97 -24.58 20.09 -4.58
N ASP A 98 -24.06 19.50 -5.66
CA ASP A 98 -24.10 18.06 -5.89
C ASP A 98 -23.17 17.30 -4.93
N ASP A 99 -22.14 17.98 -4.41
CA ASP A 99 -21.11 17.43 -3.52
C ASP A 99 -20.40 16.20 -4.13
N SER A 100 -20.12 16.20 -5.45
CA SER A 100 -19.48 15.08 -6.15
C SER A 100 -18.09 14.78 -5.59
N GLY A 101 -17.74 13.51 -5.40
CA GLY A 101 -16.50 13.12 -4.71
C GLY A 101 -16.64 13.04 -3.18
N THR A 102 -17.87 13.10 -2.66
CA THR A 102 -18.14 12.84 -1.23
C THR A 102 -17.67 11.43 -0.82
N SER A 103 -17.82 10.47 -1.74
CA SER A 103 -17.33 9.11 -1.64
C SER A 103 -16.81 8.70 -3.02
N VAL A 104 -15.65 8.06 -3.07
CA VAL A 104 -15.04 7.52 -4.29
C VAL A 104 -14.59 6.10 -4.01
N SER A 105 -14.63 5.24 -5.02
CA SER A 105 -14.09 3.88 -4.93
C SER A 105 -13.74 3.33 -6.31
N SER A 106 -12.92 2.28 -6.37
CA SER A 106 -12.92 1.41 -7.54
C SER A 106 -14.30 0.78 -7.70
N ALA A 107 -14.75 0.66 -8.94
CA ALA A 107 -15.94 -0.09 -9.29
C ALA A 107 -15.60 -1.54 -9.69
N GLY A 108 -14.32 -1.91 -9.82
CA GLY A 108 -13.91 -3.14 -10.49
C GLY A 108 -14.14 -3.06 -12.01
N ASP A 109 -14.10 -4.18 -12.72
CA ASP A 109 -14.45 -4.28 -14.14
C ASP A 109 -15.95 -4.57 -14.30
N VAL A 110 -16.78 -3.52 -14.18
CA VAL A 110 -18.25 -3.69 -14.20
C VAL A 110 -18.77 -3.94 -15.62
N ASN A 111 -17.95 -3.66 -16.63
CA ASN A 111 -18.35 -3.71 -18.04
C ASN A 111 -17.71 -4.89 -18.81
N GLY A 112 -16.72 -5.56 -18.22
CA GLY A 112 -16.06 -6.75 -18.76
C GLY A 112 -14.98 -6.48 -19.80
N ASP A 113 -14.38 -5.29 -19.81
CA ASP A 113 -13.32 -4.93 -20.78
C ASP A 113 -11.90 -5.23 -20.26
N GLY A 114 -11.77 -5.63 -19.00
CA GLY A 114 -10.53 -5.98 -18.32
C GLY A 114 -9.77 -4.79 -17.74
N LEU A 115 -10.38 -3.60 -17.68
CA LEU A 115 -9.84 -2.42 -17.03
C LEU A 115 -10.61 -2.11 -15.74
N GLY A 116 -9.94 -1.45 -14.80
CA GLY A 116 -10.61 -0.92 -13.62
C GLY A 116 -11.57 0.22 -13.99
N ASP A 117 -12.79 0.16 -13.48
CA ASP A 117 -13.76 1.25 -13.54
C ASP A 117 -13.79 2.03 -12.21
N LEU A 118 -14.41 3.20 -12.22
CA LEU A 118 -14.48 4.11 -11.07
C LEU A 118 -15.93 4.39 -10.69
N ILE A 119 -16.21 4.53 -9.39
CA ILE A 119 -17.50 5.05 -8.90
C ILE A 119 -17.32 6.31 -8.04
N VAL A 120 -18.10 7.35 -8.35
CA VAL A 120 -18.08 8.66 -7.67
C VAL A 120 -19.48 9.01 -7.15
N GLY A 121 -19.60 9.24 -5.86
CA GLY A 121 -20.85 9.61 -5.19
C GLY A 121 -21.10 11.12 -5.12
N ALA A 122 -22.32 11.55 -5.47
CA ALA A 122 -22.81 12.92 -5.41
C ALA A 122 -24.15 13.00 -4.66
N PRO A 123 -24.13 12.92 -3.31
CA PRO A 123 -25.35 12.81 -2.51
C PRO A 123 -26.21 14.09 -2.46
N GLY A 124 -25.68 15.22 -2.92
CA GLY A 124 -26.41 16.48 -3.04
C GLY A 124 -27.26 16.59 -4.32
N ALA A 125 -26.94 15.77 -5.33
CA ALA A 125 -27.59 15.80 -6.63
C ALA A 125 -29.10 15.52 -6.55
N SER A 126 -29.84 16.01 -7.55
CA SER A 126 -31.32 16.08 -7.49
C SER A 126 -32.05 15.49 -8.70
N PRO A 127 -31.72 14.26 -9.17
CA PRO A 127 -32.34 13.66 -10.37
C PRO A 127 -33.86 13.50 -10.21
N ASN A 128 -34.30 13.08 -9.03
CA ASN A 128 -35.71 12.79 -8.72
C ASN A 128 -36.23 13.66 -7.55
N GLY A 129 -35.68 14.86 -7.42
CA GLY A 129 -36.02 15.86 -6.40
C GLY A 129 -34.87 16.17 -5.46
N ASP A 130 -35.00 17.25 -4.68
CA ASP A 130 -33.92 17.82 -3.85
C ASP A 130 -33.12 16.76 -3.06
N ALA A 131 -31.82 16.66 -3.33
CA ALA A 131 -30.88 15.73 -2.68
C ALA A 131 -31.38 14.27 -2.67
N SER A 132 -31.96 13.82 -3.78
CA SER A 132 -32.23 12.39 -4.01
C SER A 132 -30.93 11.60 -4.20
N GLY A 133 -29.88 12.28 -4.67
CA GLY A 133 -28.51 11.80 -4.83
C GLY A 133 -28.28 11.10 -6.16
N GLU A 134 -27.04 11.17 -6.65
CA GLU A 134 -26.54 10.47 -7.82
C GLU A 134 -25.25 9.72 -7.47
N SER A 135 -24.90 8.74 -8.29
CA SER A 135 -23.56 8.18 -8.35
C SER A 135 -23.18 7.99 -9.81
N TYR A 136 -21.91 8.11 -10.13
CA TYR A 136 -21.44 8.06 -11.51
C TYR A 136 -20.41 6.96 -11.62
N VAL A 137 -20.60 6.08 -12.60
CA VAL A 137 -19.61 5.08 -12.99
C VAL A 137 -18.87 5.63 -14.21
N VAL A 138 -17.55 5.66 -14.15
CA VAL A 138 -16.66 6.06 -15.26
C VAL A 138 -15.85 4.85 -15.66
N PHE A 139 -15.90 4.49 -16.94
CA PHE A 139 -15.18 3.32 -17.42
C PHE A 139 -13.69 3.58 -17.62
N GLY A 140 -12.87 2.55 -17.40
CA GLY A 140 -11.46 2.51 -17.77
C GLY A 140 -11.24 2.72 -19.27
N SER A 141 -10.02 3.09 -19.68
CA SER A 141 -9.68 3.33 -21.09
C SER A 141 -8.22 3.05 -21.43
N ASP A 142 -7.99 2.04 -22.26
CA ASP A 142 -6.69 1.71 -22.87
C ASP A 142 -6.25 2.71 -23.95
N THR A 143 -7.12 3.66 -24.32
CA THR A 143 -6.81 4.73 -25.26
C THR A 143 -6.36 6.03 -24.58
N GLY A 144 -6.30 6.01 -23.24
CA GLY A 144 -5.95 7.15 -22.39
C GLY A 144 -7.12 8.08 -22.12
N PHE A 145 -6.85 9.09 -21.28
CA PHE A 145 -7.79 10.11 -20.85
C PHE A 145 -7.32 11.50 -21.26
N ASP A 146 -8.26 12.41 -21.51
CA ASP A 146 -7.94 13.84 -21.52
C ASP A 146 -7.66 14.30 -20.09
N ALA A 147 -6.96 15.43 -19.92
CA ALA A 147 -6.66 16.01 -18.59
C ALA A 147 -7.90 16.23 -17.70
N SER A 148 -9.08 16.39 -18.31
CA SER A 148 -10.35 16.60 -17.62
C SER A 148 -11.46 15.75 -18.23
N PHE A 149 -12.20 15.04 -17.39
CA PHE A 149 -13.40 14.28 -17.71
C PHE A 149 -14.63 14.96 -17.11
N GLU A 150 -15.67 15.19 -17.91
CA GLU A 150 -16.91 15.82 -17.45
C GLU A 150 -17.96 14.74 -17.17
N LEU A 151 -18.48 14.65 -15.94
CA LEU A 151 -19.53 13.67 -15.60
C LEU A 151 -20.80 13.85 -16.42
N SER A 152 -21.08 15.08 -16.88
CA SER A 152 -22.18 15.36 -17.80
C SER A 152 -22.03 14.77 -19.21
N SER A 153 -20.86 14.19 -19.52
CA SER A 153 -20.56 13.57 -20.82
C SER A 153 -20.77 12.06 -20.86
N LEU A 154 -21.20 11.45 -19.75
CA LEU A 154 -21.52 10.03 -19.68
C LEU A 154 -22.64 9.66 -20.66
N ASP A 155 -22.42 8.61 -21.44
CA ASP A 155 -23.31 8.22 -22.54
C ASP A 155 -23.60 6.71 -22.64
N GLY A 156 -23.17 5.93 -21.65
CA GLY A 156 -23.29 4.47 -21.61
C GLY A 156 -22.13 3.74 -22.26
N SER A 157 -21.27 4.43 -23.02
CA SER A 157 -20.05 3.85 -23.62
C SER A 157 -18.75 4.25 -22.91
N ASN A 158 -18.80 5.31 -22.10
CA ASN A 158 -17.70 5.80 -21.25
C ASN A 158 -18.09 5.81 -19.77
N GLY A 159 -19.16 5.09 -19.42
CA GLY A 159 -19.77 5.06 -18.10
C GLY A 159 -21.23 5.51 -18.11
N PHE A 160 -21.85 5.62 -16.92
CA PHE A 160 -23.27 5.90 -16.75
C PHE A 160 -23.57 6.52 -15.37
N VAL A 161 -24.74 7.17 -15.23
CA VAL A 161 -25.23 7.71 -13.95
C VAL A 161 -26.25 6.78 -13.31
N LEU A 162 -26.19 6.66 -11.99
CA LEU A 162 -27.13 5.96 -11.11
C LEU A 162 -28.00 6.98 -10.35
N ASN A 163 -29.26 7.12 -10.76
CA ASN A 163 -30.18 8.12 -10.22
C ASN A 163 -30.89 7.64 -8.94
N GLY A 164 -30.72 8.40 -7.86
CA GLY A 164 -31.42 8.20 -6.60
C GLY A 164 -32.94 8.39 -6.71
N ILE A 165 -33.70 7.78 -5.81
CA ILE A 165 -35.15 7.59 -6.00
C ILE A 165 -35.99 8.72 -5.40
N ASN A 166 -35.88 9.00 -4.09
CA ASN A 166 -36.74 9.97 -3.42
C ASN A 166 -35.96 11.17 -2.90
N THR A 167 -36.65 12.31 -2.83
CA THR A 167 -36.14 13.55 -2.23
C THR A 167 -35.53 13.31 -0.85
N GLY A 168 -34.28 13.71 -0.67
CA GLY A 168 -33.57 13.66 0.60
C GLY A 168 -32.98 12.30 0.97
N ASP A 169 -33.12 11.26 0.13
CA ASP A 169 -32.55 9.93 0.37
C ASP A 169 -31.01 9.97 0.37
N ARG A 170 -30.41 10.93 -0.35
CA ARG A 170 -28.96 11.11 -0.49
C ARG A 170 -28.23 9.84 -0.94
N SER A 171 -28.72 9.22 -2.02
CA SER A 171 -28.01 8.13 -2.68
C SER A 171 -26.61 8.55 -3.08
N GLY A 172 -25.63 7.64 -3.04
CA GLY A 172 -24.23 7.97 -3.32
C GLY A 172 -23.50 8.64 -2.16
N PHE A 173 -24.05 8.59 -0.94
CA PHE A 173 -23.33 9.09 0.23
C PHE A 173 -22.14 8.18 0.60
N SER A 174 -22.30 6.88 0.39
CA SER A 174 -21.22 5.90 0.38
C SER A 174 -21.36 5.06 -0.88
N VAL A 175 -20.25 4.76 -1.54
CA VAL A 175 -20.17 3.92 -2.74
C VAL A 175 -18.96 3.00 -2.62
N SER A 176 -19.06 1.81 -3.19
CA SER A 176 -17.97 0.85 -3.30
C SER A 176 -18.23 -0.10 -4.47
N GLY A 177 -17.17 -0.64 -5.07
CA GLY A 177 -17.25 -1.94 -5.74
C GLY A 177 -17.71 -3.01 -4.75
N ALA A 178 -18.52 -3.94 -5.24
CA ALA A 178 -19.07 -5.05 -4.48
C ALA A 178 -18.40 -6.39 -4.79
N GLY A 179 -17.52 -6.45 -5.79
CA GLY A 179 -17.06 -7.72 -6.36
C GLY A 179 -18.18 -8.42 -7.14
N ASP A 180 -17.98 -9.68 -7.51
CA ASP A 180 -18.97 -10.48 -8.24
C ASP A 180 -19.93 -11.19 -7.25
N VAL A 181 -20.93 -10.47 -6.76
CA VAL A 181 -21.85 -10.99 -5.74
C VAL A 181 -22.84 -12.00 -6.30
N ASN A 182 -22.96 -12.09 -7.62
CA ASN A 182 -23.96 -12.90 -8.31
C ASN A 182 -23.35 -14.07 -9.13
N GLY A 183 -22.03 -14.06 -9.31
CA GLY A 183 -21.23 -15.11 -9.96
C GLY A 183 -21.32 -15.12 -11.48
N ASP A 184 -21.59 -13.97 -12.11
CA ASP A 184 -21.64 -13.87 -13.56
C ASP A 184 -20.32 -13.42 -14.19
N GLY A 185 -19.31 -13.12 -13.37
CA GLY A 185 -17.94 -12.80 -13.75
C GLY A 185 -17.70 -11.32 -14.03
N PHE A 186 -18.63 -10.44 -13.64
CA PHE A 186 -18.46 -9.00 -13.69
C PHE A 186 -18.51 -8.43 -12.28
N ASP A 187 -17.74 -7.38 -12.04
CA ASP A 187 -17.82 -6.70 -10.75
C ASP A 187 -19.15 -5.95 -10.61
N ASP A 188 -19.73 -6.02 -9.42
CA ASP A 188 -20.98 -5.39 -9.06
C ASP A 188 -20.71 -4.11 -8.23
N LEU A 189 -21.76 -3.33 -7.98
CA LEU A 189 -21.68 -2.05 -7.25
C LEU A 189 -22.60 -2.03 -6.04
N ILE A 190 -22.16 -1.40 -4.94
CA ILE A 190 -23.02 -1.09 -3.80
C ILE A 190 -23.08 0.41 -3.52
N ILE A 191 -24.30 0.94 -3.35
CA ILE A 191 -24.59 2.36 -3.18
C ILE A 191 -25.44 2.58 -1.93
N GLY A 192 -24.95 3.38 -0.98
CA GLY A 192 -25.63 3.73 0.25
C GLY A 192 -26.51 4.99 0.13
N ALA A 193 -27.76 4.87 0.60
CA ALA A 193 -28.74 5.96 0.74
C ALA A 193 -29.24 6.02 2.19
N TYR A 194 -28.36 6.44 3.10
CA TYR A 194 -28.56 6.35 4.55
C TYR A 194 -29.76 7.15 5.10
N ARG A 195 -30.37 8.05 4.31
CA ARG A 195 -31.56 8.81 4.70
C ARG A 195 -32.86 8.28 4.10
N ALA A 196 -32.79 7.22 3.30
CA ALA A 196 -33.97 6.55 2.80
C ALA A 196 -34.85 6.04 3.94
N ASN A 197 -36.14 5.87 3.65
CA ASN A 197 -37.15 5.56 4.65
C ASN A 197 -37.93 4.26 4.34
N PRO A 198 -37.28 3.12 4.05
CA PRO A 198 -38.00 1.88 3.72
C PRO A 198 -38.89 1.38 4.86
N ASN A 199 -38.39 1.40 6.11
CA ASN A 199 -39.06 0.83 7.28
C ASN A 199 -39.26 1.84 8.42
N GLY A 200 -39.15 3.13 8.13
CA GLY A 200 -39.29 4.23 9.09
C GLY A 200 -38.36 5.39 8.76
N ASP A 201 -38.53 6.52 9.45
CA ASP A 201 -37.72 7.72 9.22
C ASP A 201 -36.22 7.40 9.41
N LEU A 202 -35.40 7.69 8.41
CA LEU A 202 -33.95 7.44 8.39
C LEU A 202 -33.57 5.99 8.73
N SER A 203 -34.38 5.02 8.31
CA SER A 203 -34.02 3.59 8.43
C SER A 203 -32.85 3.21 7.51
N GLY A 204 -32.67 3.96 6.42
CA GLY A 204 -31.58 3.76 5.48
C GLY A 204 -31.86 2.63 4.50
N ARG A 205 -31.14 2.65 3.38
CA ARG A 205 -31.24 1.68 2.29
C ARG A 205 -29.90 1.63 1.56
N SER A 206 -29.57 0.47 1.01
CA SER A 206 -28.52 0.34 0.00
C SER A 206 -29.08 -0.29 -1.28
N TYR A 207 -28.39 -0.06 -2.39
CA TYR A 207 -28.70 -0.61 -3.69
C TYR A 207 -27.50 -1.40 -4.18
N VAL A 208 -27.76 -2.59 -4.73
CA VAL A 208 -26.75 -3.37 -5.44
C VAL A 208 -27.12 -3.32 -6.92
N VAL A 209 -26.15 -3.00 -7.77
CA VAL A 209 -26.31 -2.94 -9.23
C VAL A 209 -25.35 -3.94 -9.83
N PHE A 210 -25.84 -4.83 -10.68
CA PHE A 210 -24.99 -5.87 -11.27
C PHE A 210 -24.17 -5.33 -12.45
N GLY A 211 -22.92 -5.79 -12.54
CA GLY A 211 -22.04 -5.67 -13.69
C GLY A 211 -22.64 -6.37 -14.93
N SER A 212 -22.21 -5.98 -16.13
CA SER A 212 -22.75 -6.56 -17.37
C SER A 212 -22.00 -6.15 -18.63
N ASP A 213 -21.67 -7.13 -19.48
CA ASP A 213 -21.18 -6.93 -20.85
C ASP A 213 -22.24 -6.47 -21.87
N ALA A 214 -23.52 -6.45 -21.49
CA ALA A 214 -24.62 -6.02 -22.36
C ALA A 214 -24.67 -4.49 -22.55
N GLY A 215 -23.83 -3.75 -21.80
CA GLY A 215 -23.79 -2.30 -21.76
C GLY A 215 -24.86 -1.68 -20.87
N PHE A 216 -24.63 -0.43 -20.49
CA PHE A 216 -25.50 0.32 -19.57
C PHE A 216 -26.18 1.48 -20.28
N ASP A 217 -27.44 1.76 -19.90
CA ASP A 217 -28.08 3.01 -20.30
C ASP A 217 -27.37 4.17 -19.57
N ALA A 218 -27.08 5.26 -20.30
CA ALA A 218 -26.40 6.42 -19.73
C ALA A 218 -27.06 6.95 -18.46
N ASP A 219 -28.40 6.90 -18.40
CA ASP A 219 -29.23 7.31 -17.27
C ASP A 219 -29.91 6.08 -16.63
N PHE A 220 -29.26 5.46 -15.64
CA PHE A 220 -29.78 4.29 -14.95
C PHE A 220 -30.56 4.68 -13.69
N GLU A 221 -31.84 4.33 -13.63
CA GLU A 221 -32.71 4.65 -12.48
C GLU A 221 -32.66 3.54 -11.41
N LEU A 222 -32.23 3.83 -10.18
CA LEU A 222 -32.21 2.81 -9.11
C LEU A 222 -33.60 2.24 -8.79
N SER A 223 -34.67 2.93 -9.19
CA SER A 223 -36.05 2.45 -9.06
C SER A 223 -36.44 1.31 -10.00
N ILE A 224 -35.63 1.03 -11.03
CA ILE A 224 -35.86 -0.05 -11.99
C ILE A 224 -35.15 -1.36 -11.62
N LEU A 225 -34.43 -1.39 -10.50
CA LEU A 225 -33.75 -2.59 -10.03
C LEU A 225 -34.73 -3.76 -9.88
N ASP A 226 -34.33 -4.89 -10.44
CA ASP A 226 -34.98 -6.18 -10.36
C ASP A 226 -33.92 -7.28 -10.30
N SER A 227 -34.33 -8.50 -9.98
CA SER A 227 -33.45 -9.65 -9.75
C SER A 227 -32.50 -10.02 -10.91
N ASN A 228 -32.52 -9.34 -12.06
CA ASN A 228 -31.57 -9.54 -13.16
C ASN A 228 -30.52 -8.42 -13.30
N ASN A 229 -30.73 -7.24 -12.70
CA ASN A 229 -29.81 -6.11 -12.80
C ASN A 229 -29.41 -5.54 -11.43
N GLY A 230 -29.86 -6.17 -10.36
CA GLY A 230 -29.44 -5.87 -9.00
C GLY A 230 -30.56 -6.11 -7.98
N PHE A 231 -30.45 -5.48 -6.81
CA PHE A 231 -31.48 -5.60 -5.78
C PHE A 231 -31.35 -4.50 -4.73
N VAL A 232 -32.35 -4.42 -3.84
CA VAL A 232 -32.43 -3.40 -2.81
C VAL A 232 -32.27 -4.02 -1.43
N LEU A 233 -31.44 -3.39 -0.59
CA LEU A 233 -31.22 -3.74 0.81
C LEU A 233 -31.93 -2.72 1.70
N ASN A 234 -33.03 -3.12 2.35
CA ASN A 234 -33.78 -2.22 3.23
C ASN A 234 -33.28 -2.28 4.68
N GLY A 235 -32.93 -1.12 5.24
CA GLY A 235 -32.61 -0.95 6.65
C GLY A 235 -33.80 -1.25 7.56
N ILE A 236 -33.51 -1.65 8.80
CA ILE A 236 -34.50 -2.20 9.74
C ILE A 236 -35.15 -1.09 10.56
N ASP A 237 -34.36 -0.40 11.38
CA ASP A 237 -34.86 0.46 12.45
C ASP A 237 -34.87 1.94 12.11
N THR A 238 -35.86 2.66 12.62
CA THR A 238 -35.97 4.12 12.48
C THR A 238 -34.73 4.80 13.09
N GLY A 239 -34.05 5.63 12.30
CA GLY A 239 -32.88 6.37 12.73
C GLY A 239 -31.55 5.61 12.63
N ALA A 240 -31.57 4.32 12.30
CA ALA A 240 -30.38 3.48 12.22
C ALA A 240 -29.42 3.91 11.10
N ARG A 241 -29.97 4.46 10.01
CA ARG A 241 -29.24 4.96 8.84
C ARG A 241 -28.34 3.91 8.19
N SER A 242 -28.89 2.72 7.96
CA SER A 242 -28.21 1.68 7.17
C SER A 242 -27.80 2.21 5.79
N GLY A 243 -26.62 1.80 5.31
CA GLY A 243 -25.99 2.37 4.12
C GLY A 243 -25.22 3.67 4.41
N PHE A 244 -24.85 3.92 5.68
CA PHE A 244 -23.96 5.04 6.00
C PHE A 244 -22.52 4.78 5.51
N SER A 245 -22.10 3.52 5.60
CA SER A 245 -20.88 2.97 5.01
C SER A 245 -21.26 1.67 4.32
N VAL A 246 -20.70 1.41 3.15
CA VAL A 246 -20.88 0.18 2.37
C VAL A 246 -19.52 -0.23 1.80
N SER A 247 -19.29 -1.53 1.67
CA SER A 247 -18.10 -2.09 1.03
C SER A 247 -18.37 -3.52 0.58
N SER A 248 -17.54 -4.04 -0.34
CA SER A 248 -17.39 -5.50 -0.44
C SER A 248 -16.86 -6.06 0.88
N ALA A 249 -17.32 -7.24 1.23
CA ALA A 249 -16.79 -8.03 2.33
C ALA A 249 -15.75 -9.05 1.86
N GLY A 250 -15.58 -9.25 0.55
CA GLY A 250 -14.91 -10.43 -0.01
C GLY A 250 -15.76 -11.69 0.20
N ASP A 251 -15.21 -12.87 -0.03
CA ASP A 251 -15.86 -14.16 0.20
C ASP A 251 -15.63 -14.63 1.65
N VAL A 252 -16.42 -14.12 2.59
CA VAL A 252 -16.23 -14.39 4.03
C VAL A 252 -16.67 -15.79 4.43
N ASN A 253 -17.38 -16.49 3.55
CA ASN A 253 -17.97 -17.80 3.81
C ASN A 253 -17.38 -18.93 2.92
N GLY A 254 -16.52 -18.58 1.97
CA GLY A 254 -15.79 -19.49 1.10
C GLY A 254 -16.63 -20.20 0.05
N ASP A 255 -17.76 -19.60 -0.37
CA ASP A 255 -18.63 -20.19 -1.40
C ASP A 255 -18.32 -19.71 -2.82
N GLY A 256 -17.35 -18.82 -2.97
CA GLY A 256 -16.79 -18.31 -4.21
C GLY A 256 -17.57 -17.14 -4.81
N PHE A 257 -18.42 -16.47 -4.03
CA PHE A 257 -19.09 -15.23 -4.42
C PHE A 257 -18.68 -14.13 -3.44
N ASP A 258 -18.51 -12.91 -3.94
CA ASP A 258 -18.25 -11.79 -3.06
C ASP A 258 -19.48 -11.47 -2.19
N ASP A 259 -19.22 -11.18 -0.92
CA ASP A 259 -20.22 -10.80 0.07
C ASP A 259 -20.24 -9.27 0.25
N LEU A 260 -21.27 -8.76 0.94
CA LEU A 260 -21.46 -7.32 1.16
C LEU A 260 -21.45 -6.99 2.63
N ILE A 261 -20.85 -5.86 3.02
CA ILE A 261 -20.98 -5.31 4.37
C ILE A 261 -21.59 -3.90 4.38
N ILE A 262 -22.58 -3.69 5.26
CA ILE A 262 -23.35 -2.45 5.35
C ILE A 262 -23.38 -1.95 6.80
N GLY A 263 -22.90 -0.73 7.03
CA GLY A 263 -22.89 -0.08 8.33
C GLY A 263 -24.15 0.73 8.65
N ALA A 264 -24.65 0.59 9.88
CA ALA A 264 -25.77 1.34 10.48
C ALA A 264 -25.41 1.86 11.88
N PRO A 265 -24.51 2.87 11.97
CA PRO A 265 -23.88 3.24 13.24
C PRO A 265 -24.79 3.91 14.26
N TRP A 266 -26.04 4.21 13.92
CA TRP A 266 -27.03 4.75 14.86
C TRP A 266 -28.11 3.75 15.24
N ALA A 267 -27.96 2.47 14.88
CA ALA A 267 -28.81 1.41 15.40
C ALA A 267 -28.63 1.22 16.92
N ASP A 268 -29.65 0.65 17.57
CA ASP A 268 -29.72 0.48 19.02
C ASP A 268 -29.85 -1.02 19.44
N PRO A 269 -29.02 -1.97 18.94
CA PRO A 269 -29.18 -3.41 19.23
C PRO A 269 -29.11 -3.71 20.73
N ASN A 270 -28.05 -3.22 21.37
CA ASN A 270 -27.74 -3.49 22.78
C ASN A 270 -27.97 -2.26 23.67
N SER A 271 -27.71 -1.07 23.11
CA SER A 271 -27.77 0.22 23.80
C SER A 271 -27.96 1.36 22.79
N SER A 272 -28.33 2.55 23.24
CA SER A 272 -28.50 3.68 22.31
C SER A 272 -27.19 4.03 21.59
N PHE A 273 -27.27 4.04 20.25
CA PHE A 273 -26.19 4.27 19.31
C PHE A 273 -24.99 3.33 19.51
N SER A 274 -25.27 2.07 19.87
CA SER A 274 -24.26 1.00 19.87
C SER A 274 -23.84 0.65 18.44
N GLY A 275 -24.76 0.76 17.48
CA GLY A 275 -24.52 0.54 16.06
C GLY A 275 -24.61 -0.93 15.65
N GLU A 276 -24.90 -1.16 14.37
CA GLU A 276 -24.98 -2.48 13.74
C GLU A 276 -24.22 -2.45 12.41
N SER A 277 -23.72 -3.61 12.00
CA SER A 277 -23.33 -3.87 10.62
C SER A 277 -24.05 -5.13 10.11
N TYR A 278 -24.28 -5.22 8.81
CA TYR A 278 -24.97 -6.35 8.20
C TYR A 278 -24.07 -6.94 7.13
N VAL A 279 -23.84 -8.24 7.21
CA VAL A 279 -23.16 -9.01 6.16
C VAL A 279 -24.23 -9.72 5.36
N VAL A 280 -24.21 -9.57 4.03
CA VAL A 280 -25.15 -10.23 3.11
C VAL A 280 -24.33 -11.11 2.18
N PHE A 281 -24.65 -12.41 2.15
CA PHE A 281 -23.87 -13.33 1.33
C PHE A 281 -24.19 -13.22 -0.16
N GLY A 282 -23.16 -13.30 -0.98
CA GLY A 282 -23.19 -13.50 -2.41
C GLY A 282 -23.99 -14.76 -2.78
N SER A 283 -24.55 -14.81 -3.98
CA SER A 283 -25.30 -15.99 -4.40
C SER A 283 -25.53 -16.13 -5.90
N GLY A 284 -24.99 -17.22 -6.47
CA GLY A 284 -25.38 -17.71 -7.80
C GLY A 284 -26.82 -18.25 -7.90
N ALA A 285 -27.58 -18.32 -6.80
CA ALA A 285 -29.01 -18.64 -6.84
C ALA A 285 -29.88 -17.43 -7.23
N GLY A 286 -29.30 -16.23 -7.23
CA GLY A 286 -29.95 -14.96 -7.48
C GLY A 286 -30.68 -14.40 -6.26
N PHE A 287 -30.97 -13.10 -6.31
CA PHE A 287 -31.53 -12.33 -5.21
C PHE A 287 -33.01 -11.99 -5.42
N ASP A 288 -33.77 -11.91 -4.33
CA ASP A 288 -35.06 -11.23 -4.36
C ASP A 288 -34.83 -9.74 -4.66
N THR A 289 -35.74 -9.11 -5.41
CA THR A 289 -35.63 -7.68 -5.76
C THR A 289 -35.47 -6.76 -4.54
N ILE A 290 -36.05 -7.16 -3.41
CA ILE A 290 -35.88 -6.49 -2.12
C ILE A 290 -35.50 -7.55 -1.11
N LEU A 291 -34.33 -7.39 -0.51
CA LEU A 291 -33.89 -8.12 0.68
C LEU A 291 -34.03 -7.19 1.89
N GLU A 292 -34.81 -7.64 2.87
CA GLU A 292 -34.95 -6.94 4.14
C GLU A 292 -33.83 -7.39 5.06
N LEU A 293 -33.00 -6.48 5.58
CA LEU A 293 -31.87 -6.88 6.43
C LEU A 293 -32.31 -7.62 7.71
N SER A 294 -33.57 -7.46 8.11
CA SER A 294 -34.17 -8.24 9.21
C SER A 294 -34.40 -9.73 8.91
N SER A 295 -34.20 -10.17 7.66
CA SER A 295 -34.33 -11.56 7.23
C SER A 295 -33.01 -12.31 7.19
N LEU A 296 -31.91 -11.69 7.60
CA LEU A 296 -30.63 -12.36 7.73
C LEU A 296 -30.73 -13.43 8.82
N ASP A 297 -30.30 -14.66 8.51
CA ASP A 297 -30.52 -15.81 9.37
C ASP A 297 -29.30 -16.72 9.55
N GLY A 298 -28.13 -16.29 9.07
CA GLY A 298 -26.87 -17.03 9.08
C GLY A 298 -26.64 -17.85 7.81
N SER A 299 -27.67 -18.09 6.99
CA SER A 299 -27.52 -18.80 5.70
C SER A 299 -27.51 -17.88 4.47
N ASN A 300 -27.93 -16.63 4.64
CA ASN A 300 -27.94 -15.58 3.62
C ASN A 300 -27.21 -14.31 4.09
N GLY A 301 -26.38 -14.45 5.13
CA GLY A 301 -25.74 -13.37 5.85
C GLY A 301 -26.18 -13.28 7.31
N PHE A 302 -25.59 -12.34 8.04
CA PHE A 302 -25.76 -12.19 9.49
C PHE A 302 -25.61 -10.72 9.94
N VAL A 303 -26.03 -10.44 11.18
CA VAL A 303 -25.92 -9.11 11.80
C VAL A 303 -24.75 -9.09 12.76
N ILE A 304 -23.98 -8.01 12.76
CA ILE A 304 -22.92 -7.73 13.74
C ILE A 304 -23.40 -6.61 14.66
N GLU A 305 -23.55 -6.91 15.94
CA GLU A 305 -24.07 -5.96 16.94
C GLU A 305 -22.95 -5.27 17.73
N GLY A 306 -23.04 -3.93 17.81
CA GLY A 306 -22.20 -3.11 18.66
C GLY A 306 -22.46 -3.33 20.16
N ILE A 307 -21.48 -2.99 20.99
CA ILE A 307 -21.45 -3.41 22.39
C ILE A 307 -22.15 -2.39 23.30
N ASP A 308 -21.63 -1.16 23.34
CA ASP A 308 -21.91 -0.18 24.37
C ASP A 308 -22.61 1.09 23.84
N PHE A 309 -23.09 1.90 24.79
CA PHE A 309 -23.72 3.18 24.49
C PHE A 309 -22.77 4.13 23.76
N PHE A 310 -23.20 4.64 22.60
CA PHE A 310 -22.43 5.59 21.77
C PHE A 310 -21.18 5.04 21.08
N ASP A 311 -21.02 3.73 20.96
CA ASP A 311 -19.90 3.13 20.21
C ASP A 311 -19.88 3.51 18.73
N PHE A 312 -21.08 3.69 18.15
CA PHE A 312 -21.25 3.90 16.72
C PHE A 312 -20.57 2.81 15.87
N SER A 313 -20.66 1.54 16.26
CA SER A 313 -20.13 0.43 15.45
C SER A 313 -20.76 0.42 14.06
N GLY A 314 -19.99 0.08 13.02
CA GLY A 314 -20.43 0.20 11.63
C GLY A 314 -20.31 1.63 11.09
N ARG A 315 -19.49 2.49 11.73
CA ARG A 315 -19.27 3.87 11.23
C ARG A 315 -18.46 3.89 9.94
N SER A 316 -17.56 2.93 9.81
CA SER A 316 -16.80 2.55 8.63
C SER A 316 -16.74 1.03 8.63
N VAL A 317 -16.91 0.42 7.47
CA VAL A 317 -16.84 -1.03 7.27
C VAL A 317 -16.05 -1.31 6.00
N SER A 318 -15.29 -2.40 5.99
CA SER A 318 -14.53 -2.87 4.83
C SER A 318 -14.21 -4.36 4.99
N SER A 319 -13.90 -5.04 3.89
CA SER A 319 -13.13 -6.27 3.97
C SER A 319 -11.76 -5.99 4.63
N ALA A 320 -11.28 -6.97 5.39
CA ALA A 320 -9.93 -7.02 5.92
C ALA A 320 -9.01 -7.92 5.07
N GLY A 321 -9.52 -8.55 4.01
CA GLY A 321 -8.84 -9.64 3.31
C GLY A 321 -8.60 -10.85 4.22
N ASP A 322 -7.74 -11.78 3.82
CA ASP A 322 -7.36 -12.94 4.63
C ASP A 322 -6.19 -12.59 5.56
N ILE A 323 -6.48 -11.81 6.61
CA ILE A 323 -5.46 -11.32 7.54
C ILE A 323 -4.87 -12.45 8.41
N ASN A 324 -5.57 -13.57 8.54
CA ASN A 324 -5.16 -14.67 9.39
C ASN A 324 -4.63 -15.89 8.63
N GLY A 325 -4.73 -15.89 7.30
CA GLY A 325 -4.19 -16.92 6.41
C GLY A 325 -4.98 -18.21 6.38
N ASP A 326 -6.28 -18.19 6.71
CA ASP A 326 -7.13 -19.39 6.71
C ASP A 326 -7.90 -19.60 5.39
N GLY A 327 -7.76 -18.67 4.45
CA GLY A 327 -8.30 -18.72 3.11
C GLY A 327 -9.72 -18.16 2.97
N PHE A 328 -10.21 -17.43 3.97
CA PHE A 328 -11.49 -16.72 3.92
C PHE A 328 -11.25 -15.23 4.12
N ASP A 329 -12.03 -14.41 3.44
CA ASP A 329 -11.95 -12.97 3.68
C ASP A 329 -12.50 -12.63 5.07
N ASP A 330 -11.80 -11.74 5.77
CA ASP A 330 -12.15 -11.24 7.08
C ASP A 330 -12.82 -9.85 6.95
N LEU A 331 -13.36 -9.35 8.06
CA LEU A 331 -14.07 -8.07 8.09
C LEU A 331 -13.43 -7.12 9.10
N ILE A 332 -13.37 -5.83 8.77
CA ILE A 332 -13.03 -4.78 9.73
C ILE A 332 -14.17 -3.77 9.92
N ILE A 333 -14.50 -3.51 11.18
CA ILE A 333 -15.61 -2.64 11.59
C ILE A 333 -15.09 -1.55 12.54
N GLY A 334 -15.24 -0.29 12.13
CA GLY A 334 -14.87 0.87 12.93
C GLY A 334 -15.98 1.32 13.89
N ALA A 335 -15.65 1.48 15.16
CA ALA A 335 -16.50 2.00 16.24
C ALA A 335 -15.89 3.24 16.88
N SER A 336 -15.91 4.34 16.12
CA SER A 336 -15.26 5.62 16.50
C SER A 336 -15.73 6.28 17.80
N GLY A 337 -16.82 5.80 18.41
CA GLY A 337 -17.29 6.26 19.70
C GLY A 337 -17.17 5.24 20.82
N ALA A 338 -16.50 4.11 20.59
CA ALA A 338 -16.27 3.12 21.64
C ALA A 338 -15.29 3.65 22.70
N SER A 339 -15.33 3.05 23.89
CA SER A 339 -14.45 3.43 24.99
C SER A 339 -13.89 2.22 25.71
N SER A 340 -12.56 2.05 25.64
CA SER A 340 -11.84 1.03 26.40
C SER A 340 -11.67 1.37 27.89
N PHE A 341 -12.01 2.61 28.30
CA PHE A 341 -11.83 3.09 29.68
C PHE A 341 -13.12 3.55 30.36
N SER A 342 -13.49 2.86 31.44
CA SER A 342 -14.37 3.45 32.45
C SER A 342 -13.57 4.43 33.32
N SER A 343 -13.76 5.75 33.17
CA SER A 343 -13.07 6.69 34.06
C SER A 343 -13.52 6.52 35.52
N GLU A 344 -12.61 6.78 36.47
CA GLU A 344 -12.88 6.81 37.93
C GLU A 344 -14.02 7.78 38.30
N TYR A 345 -14.40 8.69 37.39
CA TYR A 345 -15.44 9.70 37.54
C TYR A 345 -16.74 9.43 36.78
N GLY A 346 -16.87 8.29 36.09
CA GLY A 346 -18.12 7.87 35.43
C GLY A 346 -18.44 8.60 34.12
N PHE A 347 -17.42 9.11 33.42
CA PHE A 347 -17.51 9.57 32.03
C PHE A 347 -16.69 8.63 31.13
N SER A 348 -17.28 8.06 30.07
CA SER A 348 -16.52 7.34 29.05
C SER A 348 -15.60 8.30 28.30
N LEU A 349 -14.32 7.94 28.21
CA LEU A 349 -13.32 8.64 27.41
C LEU A 349 -13.27 7.89 26.09
N TYR A 350 -13.74 8.53 25.01
CA TYR A 350 -14.00 7.89 23.73
C TYR A 350 -12.71 7.75 22.93
N THR A 351 -11.95 6.70 23.18
CA THR A 351 -10.71 6.41 22.42
C THR A 351 -11.03 5.93 21.00
N GLY A 352 -12.17 5.26 20.83
CA GLY A 352 -12.53 4.55 19.60
C GLY A 352 -11.92 3.14 19.59
N GLU A 353 -12.60 2.22 18.92
CA GLU A 353 -12.18 0.83 18.75
C GLU A 353 -12.43 0.41 17.30
N SER A 354 -11.69 -0.58 16.83
CA SER A 354 -12.00 -1.32 15.61
C SER A 354 -12.06 -2.80 15.91
N TYR A 355 -12.89 -3.52 15.19
CA TYR A 355 -13.13 -4.94 15.41
C TYR A 355 -12.85 -5.69 14.12
N VAL A 356 -12.06 -6.75 14.23
CA VAL A 356 -11.82 -7.69 13.14
C VAL A 356 -12.66 -8.92 13.42
N VAL A 357 -13.43 -9.38 12.43
CA VAL A 357 -14.24 -10.60 12.49
C VAL A 357 -13.73 -11.56 11.44
N PHE A 358 -13.40 -12.78 11.82
CA PHE A 358 -12.85 -13.75 10.87
C PHE A 358 -13.93 -14.42 10.02
N GLY A 359 -13.65 -14.59 8.73
CA GLY A 359 -14.38 -15.44 7.81
C GLY A 359 -14.27 -16.92 8.18
N THR A 360 -15.17 -17.75 7.67
CA THR A 360 -15.14 -19.20 7.94
C THR A 360 -16.07 -20.00 7.03
N ASP A 361 -15.74 -21.27 6.76
CA ASP A 361 -16.65 -22.26 6.16
C ASP A 361 -17.69 -22.84 7.13
N ALA A 362 -17.66 -22.43 8.40
CA ALA A 362 -18.65 -22.84 9.39
C ALA A 362 -19.97 -22.08 9.21
N ASP A 363 -21.08 -22.70 9.63
CA ASP A 363 -22.39 -22.02 9.64
C ASP A 363 -22.31 -20.76 10.54
N PHE A 364 -22.61 -19.58 9.98
CA PHE A 364 -22.75 -18.35 10.75
C PHE A 364 -24.06 -18.38 11.55
N ASP A 365 -24.02 -17.89 12.80
CA ASP A 365 -25.23 -17.54 13.52
C ASP A 365 -25.84 -16.27 12.90
N ALA A 366 -27.17 -16.12 13.00
CA ALA A 366 -27.85 -14.93 12.48
C ALA A 366 -27.36 -13.60 13.10
N VAL A 367 -26.76 -13.67 14.29
CA VAL A 367 -26.25 -12.52 15.04
C VAL A 367 -24.89 -12.86 15.64
N LEU A 368 -23.89 -12.02 15.35
CA LEU A 368 -22.58 -11.98 15.99
C LEU A 368 -22.50 -10.77 16.92
N GLU A 369 -22.17 -11.01 18.17
CA GLU A 369 -21.97 -9.96 19.16
C GLU A 369 -20.48 -9.61 19.21
N LEU A 370 -20.09 -8.34 19.00
CA LEU A 370 -18.67 -7.95 19.02
C LEU A 370 -17.98 -8.22 20.37
N SER A 371 -18.76 -8.28 21.46
CA SER A 371 -18.24 -8.66 22.78
C SER A 371 -17.85 -10.15 22.90
N SER A 372 -18.16 -10.97 21.90
CA SER A 372 -17.87 -12.40 21.85
C SER A 372 -16.55 -12.74 21.15
N LEU A 373 -15.85 -11.74 20.60
CA LEU A 373 -14.55 -11.93 19.96
C LEU A 373 -13.50 -12.41 20.97
N ASP A 374 -12.79 -13.50 20.63
CA ASP A 374 -11.88 -14.17 21.55
C ASP A 374 -10.49 -14.53 20.96
N GLY A 375 -10.16 -13.95 19.81
CA GLY A 375 -8.94 -14.22 19.06
C GLY A 375 -9.02 -15.44 18.14
N SER A 376 -10.07 -16.27 18.26
CA SER A 376 -10.32 -17.40 17.34
C SER A 376 -11.41 -17.15 16.30
N ASN A 377 -12.24 -16.13 16.52
CA ASN A 377 -13.32 -15.68 15.63
C ASN A 377 -13.19 -14.18 15.28
N GLY A 378 -12.03 -13.60 15.57
CA GLY A 378 -11.75 -12.17 15.47
C GLY A 378 -11.20 -11.57 16.75
N PHE A 379 -10.86 -10.28 16.71
CA PHE A 379 -10.23 -9.55 17.80
C PHE A 379 -10.57 -8.06 17.80
N VAL A 380 -10.23 -7.37 18.90
CA VAL A 380 -10.45 -5.92 19.07
C VAL A 380 -9.12 -5.17 18.95
N ILE A 381 -9.14 -4.01 18.31
CA ILE A 381 -8.03 -3.06 18.27
C ILE A 381 -8.48 -1.81 19.04
N GLU A 382 -7.80 -1.48 20.13
CA GLU A 382 -8.14 -0.35 20.99
C GLU A 382 -7.36 0.91 20.59
N GLY A 383 -8.08 2.03 20.40
CA GLY A 383 -7.45 3.33 20.21
C GLY A 383 -6.65 3.77 21.45
N ILE A 384 -5.56 4.51 21.22
CA ILE A 384 -4.62 4.90 22.29
C ILE A 384 -5.11 6.16 23.02
N ASP A 385 -5.50 7.19 22.25
CA ASP A 385 -5.70 8.54 22.76
C ASP A 385 -7.18 8.89 22.95
N GLU A 386 -7.48 9.62 24.03
CA GLU A 386 -8.85 10.00 24.37
C GLU A 386 -9.41 11.02 23.37
N TYR A 387 -10.59 10.71 22.82
CA TYR A 387 -11.37 11.55 21.90
C TYR A 387 -10.80 11.68 20.48
N ASP A 388 -10.00 10.72 20.06
CA ASP A 388 -9.33 10.71 18.76
C ASP A 388 -10.20 10.06 17.68
N GLY A 389 -11.20 9.29 18.12
CA GLY A 389 -12.17 8.66 17.26
C GLY A 389 -11.54 7.58 16.37
N PHE A 390 -10.63 6.79 16.94
CA PHE A 390 -10.02 5.63 16.29
C PHE A 390 -11.08 4.70 15.69
N GLY A 391 -10.83 4.13 14.52
CA GLY A 391 -11.84 3.41 13.75
C GLY A 391 -12.84 4.34 13.05
N ARG A 392 -12.44 5.59 12.74
CA ARG A 392 -13.29 6.50 11.95
C ARG A 392 -13.39 6.05 10.50
N SER A 393 -12.27 5.54 9.98
CA SER A 393 -12.07 4.96 8.67
C SER A 393 -11.25 3.69 8.87
N VAL A 394 -11.66 2.61 8.22
CA VAL A 394 -10.98 1.31 8.24
C VAL A 394 -10.97 0.77 6.82
N SER A 395 -9.91 0.06 6.45
CA SER A 395 -9.79 -0.63 5.17
C SER A 395 -8.71 -1.71 5.30
N SER A 396 -8.76 -2.71 4.43
CA SER A 396 -7.58 -3.52 4.14
C SER A 396 -6.47 -2.62 3.58
N ALA A 397 -5.26 -2.81 4.08
CA ALA A 397 -4.03 -2.30 3.49
C ALA A 397 -3.45 -3.27 2.46
N ARG A 398 -4.09 -4.45 2.29
CA ARG A 398 -3.61 -5.58 1.49
C ARG A 398 -2.24 -6.04 1.97
N ASP A 399 -1.43 -6.71 1.17
CA ASP A 399 -0.13 -7.22 1.61
C ASP A 399 0.97 -6.16 1.44
N ILE A 400 0.96 -5.14 2.30
CA ILE A 400 1.91 -4.00 2.22
C ILE A 400 3.33 -4.40 2.63
N ASN A 401 3.51 -5.51 3.34
CA ASN A 401 4.80 -6.00 3.81
C ASN A 401 5.32 -7.24 3.06
N GLY A 402 4.56 -7.76 2.10
CA GLY A 402 4.93 -8.91 1.28
C GLY A 402 5.03 -10.25 2.02
N ASP A 403 4.40 -10.41 3.18
CA ASP A 403 4.46 -11.64 3.97
C ASP A 403 3.39 -12.67 3.58
N GLY A 404 2.51 -12.31 2.66
CA GLY A 404 1.45 -13.15 2.10
C GLY A 404 0.15 -13.12 2.89
N PHE A 405 0.01 -12.23 3.87
CA PHE A 405 -1.24 -11.98 4.59
C PHE A 405 -1.75 -10.57 4.30
N ASP A 406 -3.06 -10.39 4.26
CA ASP A 406 -3.61 -9.05 4.16
C ASP A 406 -3.41 -8.27 5.46
N ASP A 407 -3.08 -6.98 5.33
CA ASP A 407 -2.85 -6.06 6.44
C ASP A 407 -4.03 -5.10 6.60
N LEU A 408 -4.04 -4.34 7.70
CA LEU A 408 -5.11 -3.36 7.99
C LEU A 408 -4.54 -1.97 8.06
N ILE A 409 -5.33 -1.00 7.61
CA ILE A 409 -5.10 0.41 7.90
C ILE A 409 -6.29 1.00 8.65
N ILE A 410 -6.02 1.67 9.76
CA ILE A 410 -7.04 2.26 10.65
C ILE A 410 -6.73 3.72 10.92
N GLY A 411 -7.74 4.56 10.75
CA GLY A 411 -7.64 6.01 10.86
C GLY A 411 -8.28 6.55 12.13
N GLU A 412 -7.61 7.55 12.71
CA GLU A 412 -8.13 8.40 13.76
C GLU A 412 -8.42 9.79 13.19
N TYR A 413 -9.61 10.29 13.45
CA TYR A 413 -10.01 11.61 12.96
C TYR A 413 -10.32 12.54 14.12
N SER A 414 -9.36 13.44 14.39
CA SER A 414 -9.26 14.32 15.57
C SER A 414 -10.32 15.44 15.68
N ASN A 415 -11.59 15.14 15.45
CA ASN A 415 -12.70 16.10 15.58
C ASN A 415 -13.85 15.57 16.46
N PHE A 416 -13.65 14.49 17.21
CA PHE A 416 -14.69 14.00 18.11
C PHE A 416 -14.87 14.97 19.29
N ARG A 417 -15.98 15.74 19.27
CA ARG A 417 -16.40 16.67 20.32
C ARG A 417 -15.45 17.84 20.64
N GLY A 418 -14.55 18.21 19.73
CA GLY A 418 -13.77 19.46 19.80
C GLY A 418 -12.60 19.44 20.79
N THR A 419 -12.15 18.26 21.21
CA THR A 419 -10.84 18.02 21.84
C THR A 419 -9.75 17.93 20.78
N ILE A 420 -8.50 18.15 21.21
CA ILE A 420 -7.39 18.59 20.36
C ILE A 420 -6.22 17.60 20.43
N THR A 421 -6.34 16.50 19.73
CA THR A 421 -5.31 15.46 19.67
C THR A 421 -4.71 15.33 18.27
N GLU A 422 -3.52 14.74 18.21
CA GLU A 422 -2.75 14.50 17.00
C GLU A 422 -3.33 13.25 16.34
N GLY A 423 -4.49 13.33 15.69
CA GLY A 423 -5.14 12.11 15.15
C GLY A 423 -4.15 11.26 14.34
N GLY A 424 -4.01 9.99 14.68
CA GLY A 424 -3.09 9.03 14.07
C GLY A 424 -3.70 8.20 12.95
N SER A 425 -2.86 7.41 12.30
CA SER A 425 -3.28 6.25 11.52
C SER A 425 -2.29 5.13 11.77
N TYR A 426 -2.75 3.90 11.68
CA TYR A 426 -1.98 2.72 12.06
C TYR A 426 -2.13 1.67 10.99
N VAL A 427 -1.03 0.99 10.72
CA VAL A 427 -1.02 -0.25 9.96
C VAL A 427 -0.82 -1.41 10.95
N VAL A 428 -1.59 -2.47 10.79
CA VAL A 428 -1.48 -3.71 11.58
C VAL A 428 -1.25 -4.85 10.60
N PHE A 429 -0.20 -5.64 10.83
CA PHE A 429 0.12 -6.73 9.91
C PHE A 429 -0.65 -8.01 10.18
N GLY A 430 -0.99 -8.70 9.09
CA GLY A 430 -1.54 -10.04 9.10
C GLY A 430 -0.57 -11.09 9.58
N THR A 431 -1.12 -12.24 10.02
CA THR A 431 -0.29 -13.35 10.50
C THR A 431 -1.07 -14.65 10.70
N ASP A 432 -0.44 -15.77 10.35
CA ASP A 432 -0.89 -17.13 10.71
C ASP A 432 -0.58 -17.53 12.17
N ALA A 433 0.16 -16.70 12.91
CA ALA A 433 0.51 -16.96 14.30
C ALA A 433 -0.70 -16.84 15.25
N GLY A 434 -1.79 -16.24 14.75
CA GLY A 434 -3.02 -15.97 15.46
C GLY A 434 -2.98 -14.69 16.29
N PHE A 435 -4.16 -14.12 16.51
CA PHE A 435 -4.32 -12.85 17.20
C PHE A 435 -4.72 -13.05 18.68
N ALA A 436 -4.25 -12.14 19.53
CA ALA A 436 -4.80 -12.01 20.87
C ALA A 436 -6.23 -11.45 20.79
N THR A 437 -7.03 -11.63 21.85
CA THR A 437 -8.39 -11.05 21.93
C THR A 437 -8.40 -9.54 21.70
N THR A 438 -7.31 -8.87 22.10
CA THR A 438 -7.14 -7.43 22.04
C THR A 438 -5.72 -7.12 21.59
N LEU A 439 -5.59 -6.32 20.54
CA LEU A 439 -4.34 -5.76 20.06
C LEU A 439 -4.10 -4.39 20.70
N ASP A 440 -2.95 -4.23 21.37
CA ASP A 440 -2.49 -2.94 21.90
C ASP A 440 -1.65 -2.24 20.83
N LEU A 441 -2.11 -1.09 20.33
CA LEU A 441 -1.39 -0.32 19.31
C LEU A 441 -0.01 0.20 19.80
N ASN A 442 0.24 0.27 21.12
CA ASN A 442 1.57 0.59 21.64
C ASN A 442 2.57 -0.57 21.48
N SER A 443 2.10 -1.76 21.09
CA SER A 443 2.93 -2.93 20.83
C SER A 443 3.42 -3.01 19.38
N LEU A 444 2.99 -2.08 18.51
CA LEU A 444 3.49 -1.97 17.15
C LEU A 444 4.98 -1.61 17.18
N ASP A 445 5.79 -2.49 16.60
CA ASP A 445 7.25 -2.36 16.63
C ASP A 445 7.91 -2.42 15.25
N GLY A 446 7.09 -2.51 14.20
CA GLY A 446 7.54 -2.68 12.83
C GLY A 446 7.46 -4.10 12.29
N SER A 447 7.40 -5.10 13.17
CA SER A 447 7.23 -6.51 12.77
C SER A 447 5.78 -6.99 12.79
N ASN A 448 4.89 -6.20 13.38
CA ASN A 448 3.47 -6.49 13.54
C ASN A 448 2.60 -5.27 13.14
N GLY A 449 3.19 -4.32 12.42
CA GLY A 449 2.59 -3.06 12.03
C GLY A 449 3.33 -1.83 12.58
N PHE A 450 2.81 -0.65 12.27
CA PHE A 450 3.43 0.64 12.58
C PHE A 450 2.42 1.78 12.69
N ALA A 451 2.84 2.89 13.29
CA ALA A 451 2.05 4.12 13.42
C ALA A 451 2.59 5.25 12.53
N PHE A 452 1.70 6.05 11.94
CA PHE A 452 2.11 7.24 11.19
C PHE A 452 2.42 8.44 12.10
N SER A 453 3.31 9.31 11.63
CA SER A 453 3.71 10.56 12.30
C SER A 453 4.09 11.64 11.28
N GLY A 454 4.53 12.82 11.75
CA GLY A 454 5.02 13.88 10.87
C GLY A 454 3.97 14.83 10.28
N PHE A 455 2.71 14.75 10.73
CA PHE A 455 1.61 15.59 10.23
C PHE A 455 1.25 16.73 11.20
N ASP A 456 0.73 17.86 10.68
CA ASP A 456 0.23 18.93 11.56
C ASP A 456 -1.12 18.56 12.17
N LYS A 457 -1.26 18.93 13.45
CA LYS A 457 -2.52 18.90 14.19
C LYS A 457 -3.65 19.59 13.41
N TYR A 458 -4.87 19.08 13.55
CA TYR A 458 -6.12 19.66 13.02
C TYR A 458 -6.36 19.52 11.52
N ALA A 459 -5.49 18.84 10.79
CA ALA A 459 -5.60 18.74 9.35
C ALA A 459 -6.46 17.57 8.85
N GLY A 460 -7.09 16.82 9.77
CA GLY A 460 -8.00 15.74 9.40
C GLY A 460 -7.32 14.56 8.74
N PHE A 461 -6.05 14.30 9.08
CA PHE A 461 -5.33 13.09 8.67
C PHE A 461 -6.11 11.85 9.10
N GLY A 462 -6.04 10.76 8.32
CA GLY A 462 -6.78 9.53 8.59
C GLY A 462 -8.30 9.65 8.42
N ARG A 463 -8.81 10.73 7.80
CA ARG A 463 -10.25 10.90 7.58
C ARG A 463 -10.84 9.79 6.70
N SER A 464 -10.10 9.46 5.65
CA SER A 464 -10.37 8.44 4.65
C SER A 464 -9.03 7.82 4.30
N LEU A 465 -9.02 6.52 4.06
CA LEU A 465 -7.82 5.73 3.80
C LEU A 465 -8.21 4.47 3.05
N SER A 466 -7.25 3.88 2.34
CA SER A 466 -7.44 2.66 1.54
C SER A 466 -6.09 2.06 1.20
N GLY A 467 -6.00 0.74 1.07
CA GLY A 467 -5.01 0.12 0.19
C GLY A 467 -5.28 0.54 -1.26
N VAL A 468 -4.22 0.75 -2.04
CA VAL A 468 -4.33 1.20 -3.44
C VAL A 468 -3.76 0.22 -4.45
N GLY A 469 -3.22 -0.91 -4.01
CA GLY A 469 -2.53 -1.84 -4.91
C GLY A 469 -1.09 -1.42 -5.16
N ASP A 470 -0.45 -2.02 -6.16
CA ASP A 470 0.95 -1.76 -6.52
C ASP A 470 1.04 -0.56 -7.48
N VAL A 471 1.20 0.64 -6.93
CA VAL A 471 1.20 1.90 -7.69
C VAL A 471 2.56 2.14 -8.34
N ASN A 472 3.64 1.65 -7.74
CA ASN A 472 5.01 1.90 -8.22
C ASN A 472 5.61 0.72 -9.00
N GLY A 473 4.94 -0.42 -9.08
CA GLY A 473 5.36 -1.61 -9.79
C GLY A 473 6.42 -2.46 -9.07
N ASP A 474 6.59 -2.29 -7.76
CA ASP A 474 7.59 -3.02 -6.97
C ASP A 474 7.09 -4.39 -6.47
N GLY A 475 5.80 -4.68 -6.69
CA GLY A 475 5.15 -5.94 -6.33
C GLY A 475 4.56 -5.97 -4.92
N PHE A 476 4.59 -4.86 -4.18
CA PHE A 476 3.94 -4.72 -2.88
C PHE A 476 2.71 -3.83 -2.97
N ASP A 477 1.72 -4.08 -2.12
CA ASP A 477 0.56 -3.22 -2.05
C ASP A 477 0.90 -1.90 -1.34
N ASP A 478 0.42 -0.78 -1.89
CA ASP A 478 0.61 0.55 -1.34
C ASP A 478 -0.64 1.06 -0.63
N LEU A 479 -0.52 2.19 0.06
CA LEU A 479 -1.63 2.84 0.75
C LEU A 479 -1.80 4.31 0.40
N ILE A 480 -3.03 4.80 0.54
CA ILE A 480 -3.36 6.22 0.49
C ILE A 480 -4.08 6.69 1.74
N ILE A 481 -3.72 7.89 2.21
CA ILE A 481 -4.33 8.52 3.39
C ILE A 481 -4.74 9.95 3.08
N GLY A 482 -6.02 10.25 3.24
CA GLY A 482 -6.61 11.56 3.05
C GLY A 482 -6.41 12.50 4.24
N ARG A 483 -6.10 13.77 3.94
CA ARG A 483 -5.89 14.87 4.89
C ARG A 483 -6.57 16.16 4.37
N PRO A 484 -7.91 16.23 4.39
CA PRO A 484 -8.65 17.28 3.69
C PRO A 484 -8.68 18.65 4.37
N ASN A 485 -8.18 18.79 5.61
CA ASN A 485 -8.27 20.05 6.37
C ASN A 485 -6.90 20.75 6.53
N THR A 486 -5.96 20.55 5.60
CA THR A 486 -4.61 21.13 5.67
C THR A 486 -4.64 22.66 5.68
N TYR A 487 -4.16 23.25 6.77
CA TYR A 487 -4.10 24.69 6.97
C TYR A 487 -2.76 25.27 6.53
N SER A 488 -2.40 25.09 5.25
CA SER A 488 -1.28 25.85 4.70
C SER A 488 -1.78 27.28 4.38
N SER A 489 -1.20 28.30 5.01
CA SER A 489 -1.50 29.73 4.78
C SER A 489 -2.88 30.29 5.16
N GLY A 490 -3.79 29.48 5.74
CA GLY A 490 -5.01 29.96 6.42
C GLY A 490 -6.35 29.56 5.80
N VAL A 491 -6.35 28.58 4.88
CA VAL A 491 -7.49 28.07 4.10
C VAL A 491 -7.08 26.74 3.46
N SER A 492 -8.01 25.80 3.21
CA SER A 492 -7.65 24.38 3.04
C SER A 492 -7.94 23.80 1.66
N SER A 493 -6.91 23.56 0.85
CA SER A 493 -7.07 22.82 -0.41
C SER A 493 -7.12 21.30 -0.22
N GLY A 494 -6.69 20.80 0.94
CA GLY A 494 -6.58 19.38 1.22
C GLY A 494 -5.27 18.77 0.71
N GLN A 495 -4.88 17.62 1.27
CA GLN A 495 -3.76 16.81 0.82
C GLN A 495 -4.11 15.33 0.93
N SER A 496 -3.35 14.50 0.22
CA SER A 496 -3.28 13.06 0.45
C SER A 496 -1.82 12.61 0.50
N TYR A 497 -1.58 11.44 1.11
CA TYR A 497 -0.26 10.81 1.21
C TYR A 497 -0.36 9.43 0.61
N VAL A 498 0.56 9.10 -0.29
CA VAL A 498 0.79 7.74 -0.75
C VAL A 498 2.05 7.24 -0.05
N VAL A 499 2.01 6.02 0.47
CA VAL A 499 3.13 5.34 1.12
C VAL A 499 3.29 3.99 0.48
N PHE A 500 4.50 3.69 0.05
CA PHE A 500 4.76 2.45 -0.66
C PHE A 500 4.95 1.27 0.30
N GLY A 501 4.50 0.10 -0.15
CA GLY A 501 4.83 -1.18 0.45
C GLY A 501 6.29 -1.55 0.28
N ALA A 502 6.74 -2.52 1.08
CA ALA A 502 8.08 -3.08 0.99
C ALA A 502 8.18 -4.34 1.86
N ALA A 503 8.82 -5.40 1.36
CA ALA A 503 9.19 -6.52 2.21
C ALA A 503 10.47 -6.29 2.99
N SER A 504 10.70 -7.16 3.97
CA SER A 504 11.86 -7.09 4.86
C SER A 504 13.16 -7.63 4.27
N SER A 505 13.02 -8.46 3.23
CA SER A 505 14.03 -9.25 2.53
C SER A 505 13.37 -9.91 1.30
N GLU A 506 13.97 -9.81 0.12
CA GLU A 506 13.42 -10.32 -1.13
C GLU A 506 14.09 -11.63 -1.60
N THR A 507 13.39 -12.43 -2.41
CA THR A 507 13.99 -13.53 -3.20
C THR A 507 13.65 -13.37 -4.67
N LEU A 508 14.59 -12.84 -5.44
CA LEU A 508 14.44 -12.55 -6.86
C LEU A 508 15.18 -13.58 -7.69
N ILE A 509 14.45 -14.33 -8.53
CA ILE A 509 15.03 -15.36 -9.39
C ILE A 509 14.81 -14.97 -10.85
N GLY A 510 15.91 -14.73 -11.56
CA GLY A 510 15.96 -14.45 -12.98
C GLY A 510 15.56 -15.64 -13.86
N THR A 511 15.63 -15.40 -15.16
CA THR A 511 15.35 -16.39 -16.22
C THR A 511 16.65 -16.79 -16.91
N ASP A 512 16.59 -17.67 -17.92
CA ASP A 512 17.78 -17.96 -18.76
C ASP A 512 18.08 -16.81 -19.78
N GLY A 513 17.61 -15.60 -19.54
CA GLY A 513 17.80 -14.42 -20.39
C GLY A 513 18.43 -13.28 -19.61
N ASN A 514 18.77 -12.18 -20.28
CA ASN A 514 19.36 -11.03 -19.59
C ASN A 514 18.32 -10.35 -18.68
N ASN A 515 18.60 -10.33 -17.39
CA ASN A 515 17.76 -9.79 -16.34
C ASN A 515 18.36 -8.52 -15.70
N VAL A 516 17.49 -7.67 -15.17
CA VAL A 516 17.84 -6.62 -14.22
C VAL A 516 17.04 -6.93 -12.96
N LEU A 517 17.72 -7.24 -11.87
CA LEU A 517 17.15 -7.57 -10.58
C LEU A 517 17.63 -6.54 -9.56
N VAL A 518 16.71 -5.98 -8.78
CA VAL A 518 17.00 -5.03 -7.70
C VAL A 518 16.36 -5.58 -6.43
N GLY A 519 17.15 -5.76 -5.38
CA GLY A 519 16.75 -6.26 -4.06
C GLY A 519 15.98 -5.19 -3.31
N GLY A 520 16.60 -4.02 -3.16
CA GLY A 520 15.96 -2.87 -2.55
C GLY A 520 16.38 -2.78 -1.09
N LYS A 521 15.44 -2.82 -0.15
CA LYS A 521 15.80 -2.75 1.26
C LYS A 521 15.58 -4.10 1.90
N GLY A 522 16.59 -4.69 2.49
CA GLY A 522 16.45 -5.96 3.18
C GLY A 522 17.70 -6.80 3.06
N ASN A 523 17.67 -7.98 3.64
CA ASN A 523 18.73 -8.96 3.40
C ASN A 523 18.26 -9.91 2.31
N ASP A 524 18.66 -9.66 1.08
CA ASP A 524 18.01 -10.20 -0.11
C ASP A 524 18.74 -11.40 -0.70
N LEU A 525 18.03 -12.12 -1.55
CA LEU A 525 18.55 -13.23 -2.34
C LEU A 525 18.25 -13.00 -3.82
N LEU A 526 19.27 -12.64 -4.60
CA LEU A 526 19.15 -12.41 -6.04
C LEU A 526 19.90 -13.51 -6.81
N ASP A 527 19.26 -14.13 -7.80
CA ASP A 527 19.84 -15.21 -8.61
C ASP A 527 19.56 -14.98 -10.11
N GLY A 528 20.58 -14.52 -10.85
CA GLY A 528 20.50 -14.15 -12.27
C GLY A 528 20.30 -15.34 -13.23
N LYS A 529 20.74 -16.54 -12.82
CA LYS A 529 20.74 -17.78 -13.61
C LYS A 529 21.70 -17.78 -14.80
N ALA A 530 21.24 -17.39 -15.97
CA ALA A 530 22.03 -17.46 -17.20
C ALA A 530 21.62 -16.29 -18.07
N GLY A 531 22.59 -15.58 -18.63
CA GLY A 531 22.31 -14.28 -19.21
C GLY A 531 23.46 -13.35 -18.88
N ASN A 532 23.49 -12.17 -19.48
CA ASN A 532 24.33 -11.11 -18.94
C ASN A 532 23.42 -10.26 -18.06
N ASP A 533 23.52 -10.47 -16.76
CA ASP A 533 22.58 -9.96 -15.78
C ASP A 533 23.14 -8.75 -15.03
N VAL A 534 22.23 -7.93 -14.50
CA VAL A 534 22.54 -6.84 -13.57
C VAL A 534 21.77 -7.10 -12.29
N LEU A 535 22.47 -7.36 -11.19
CA LEU A 535 21.93 -7.59 -9.86
C LEU A 535 22.38 -6.45 -8.95
N ASP A 536 21.45 -5.82 -8.25
CA ASP A 536 21.68 -4.73 -7.30
C ASP A 536 21.00 -5.08 -5.97
N GLY A 537 21.77 -5.27 -4.89
CA GLY A 537 21.26 -5.59 -3.55
C GLY A 537 20.61 -4.38 -2.87
N ASP A 538 21.23 -3.21 -3.04
CA ASP A 538 20.83 -1.92 -2.47
C ASP A 538 21.09 -1.84 -0.95
N GLU A 539 20.11 -1.76 -0.04
CA GLU A 539 20.37 -1.69 1.41
C GLU A 539 20.15 -3.04 2.12
N GLY A 540 21.17 -3.59 2.77
CA GLY A 540 21.09 -4.67 3.76
C GLY A 540 22.20 -5.71 3.57
N ASP A 541 22.14 -6.84 4.29
CA ASP A 541 23.17 -7.89 4.13
C ASP A 541 22.71 -8.93 3.07
N ASP A 542 23.13 -8.75 1.82
CA ASP A 542 22.56 -9.44 0.66
C ASP A 542 23.32 -10.68 0.19
N ASN A 543 22.65 -11.51 -0.60
CA ASN A 543 23.24 -12.66 -1.29
C ASN A 543 22.93 -12.61 -2.79
N LEU A 544 23.94 -12.29 -3.60
CA LEU A 544 23.82 -12.13 -5.05
C LEU A 544 24.55 -13.25 -5.79
N TYR A 545 23.86 -13.93 -6.71
CA TYR A 545 24.39 -15.00 -7.56
C TYR A 545 24.26 -14.62 -9.04
N GLY A 546 25.38 -14.32 -9.71
CA GLY A 546 25.40 -13.95 -11.13
C GLY A 546 24.97 -15.09 -12.05
N GLY A 547 25.56 -16.26 -11.85
CA GLY A 547 25.19 -17.46 -12.61
C GLY A 547 26.15 -17.77 -13.75
N ASN A 548 25.65 -17.82 -14.98
CA ASN A 548 26.47 -18.06 -16.17
C ASN A 548 26.45 -16.84 -17.07
N ASP A 549 27.57 -16.65 -17.78
CA ASP A 549 27.83 -15.55 -18.72
C ASP A 549 28.34 -14.31 -17.97
N ALA A 550 28.24 -13.09 -18.51
CA ALA A 550 29.00 -11.96 -17.95
C ALA A 550 28.09 -11.02 -17.17
N ASP A 551 28.26 -11.00 -15.86
CA ASP A 551 27.31 -10.36 -14.94
C ASP A 551 27.90 -9.12 -14.23
N ILE A 552 26.99 -8.25 -13.77
CA ILE A 552 27.29 -7.12 -12.89
C ILE A 552 26.52 -7.33 -11.60
N LEU A 553 27.24 -7.44 -10.48
CA LEU A 553 26.69 -7.56 -9.13
C LEU A 553 27.09 -6.34 -8.31
N ILE A 554 26.13 -5.72 -7.66
CA ILE A 554 26.29 -4.55 -6.79
C ILE A 554 25.67 -4.94 -5.44
N GLY A 555 26.46 -4.98 -4.37
CA GLY A 555 25.98 -5.27 -3.02
C GLY A 555 25.18 -4.08 -2.50
N GLY A 556 25.87 -2.98 -2.22
CA GLY A 556 25.24 -1.73 -1.79
C GLY A 556 25.63 -1.39 -0.36
N ASP A 557 24.67 -1.08 0.50
CA ASP A 557 24.88 -0.76 1.91
C ASP A 557 24.64 -2.00 2.80
N GLY A 558 25.68 -2.62 3.37
CA GLY A 558 25.56 -3.72 4.32
C GLY A 558 26.73 -4.69 4.19
N ASN A 559 26.64 -5.87 4.81
CA ASN A 559 27.71 -6.88 4.71
C ASN A 559 27.29 -7.95 3.71
N ASP A 560 27.65 -7.74 2.45
CA ASP A 560 27.09 -8.49 1.33
C ASP A 560 27.91 -9.73 0.98
N SER A 561 27.24 -10.67 0.30
CA SER A 561 27.84 -11.89 -0.24
C SER A 561 27.56 -11.99 -1.74
N LEU A 562 28.58 -11.66 -2.55
CA LEU A 562 28.49 -11.62 -4.01
C LEU A 562 29.23 -12.81 -4.63
N PHE A 563 28.55 -13.53 -5.52
CA PHE A 563 29.05 -14.73 -6.20
C PHE A 563 28.94 -14.57 -7.72
N GLY A 564 30.06 -14.29 -8.40
CA GLY A 564 30.11 -14.17 -9.88
C GLY A 564 29.92 -15.50 -10.63
N GLU A 565 30.31 -16.62 -10.00
CA GLU A 565 30.16 -17.97 -10.54
C GLU A 565 30.90 -18.28 -11.87
N GLN A 566 30.26 -18.21 -13.04
CA GLN A 566 30.88 -18.56 -14.32
C GLN A 566 30.77 -17.40 -15.31
N GLY A 567 31.88 -16.75 -15.63
CA GLY A 567 31.70 -15.55 -16.41
C GLY A 567 32.90 -14.68 -16.67
N PHE A 568 32.60 -13.43 -16.96
CA PHE A 568 33.56 -12.34 -16.91
C PHE A 568 32.89 -11.24 -16.09
N ASP A 569 32.98 -11.38 -14.78
CA ASP A 569 32.05 -10.74 -13.88
C ASP A 569 32.64 -9.48 -13.26
N THR A 570 31.76 -8.55 -12.91
CA THR A 570 32.13 -7.33 -12.18
C THR A 570 31.32 -7.28 -10.90
N LEU A 571 32.00 -7.33 -9.76
CA LEU A 571 31.42 -7.32 -8.42
C LEU A 571 31.82 -6.03 -7.71
N TYR A 572 30.84 -5.33 -7.16
CA TYR A 572 31.00 -4.15 -6.31
C TYR A 572 30.40 -4.47 -4.94
N GLY A 573 31.18 -4.48 -3.86
CA GLY A 573 30.70 -4.70 -2.50
C GLY A 573 29.85 -3.52 -2.03
N GLY A 574 30.47 -2.36 -1.90
CA GLY A 574 29.78 -1.13 -1.51
C GLY A 574 30.23 -0.67 -0.13
N ASN A 575 29.30 -0.44 0.79
CA ASN A 575 29.57 -0.02 2.15
C ASN A 575 29.32 -1.17 3.12
N GLY A 576 30.32 -1.62 3.86
CA GLY A 576 30.22 -2.64 4.91
C GLY A 576 31.34 -3.67 4.80
N ASP A 577 31.36 -4.69 5.65
CA ASP A 577 32.41 -5.72 5.58
C ASP A 577 31.96 -6.85 4.63
N ASP A 578 32.33 -6.78 3.35
CA ASP A 578 31.76 -7.62 2.28
C ASP A 578 32.54 -8.91 1.97
N LEU A 579 31.87 -9.87 1.33
CA LEU A 579 32.44 -11.08 0.75
C LEU A 579 32.19 -11.15 -0.76
N LEU A 580 33.26 -11.07 -1.56
CA LEU A 580 33.20 -11.14 -3.02
C LEU A 580 33.96 -12.37 -3.54
N LEU A 581 33.25 -13.26 -4.26
CA LEU A 581 33.82 -14.43 -4.93
C LEU A 581 33.66 -14.32 -6.46
N GLY A 582 34.78 -14.16 -7.17
CA GLY A 582 34.80 -13.95 -8.62
C GLY A 582 34.41 -15.17 -9.46
N GLY A 583 34.71 -16.38 -9.00
CA GLY A 583 34.36 -17.60 -9.71
C GLY A 583 35.34 -17.98 -10.84
N ASN A 584 34.81 -18.56 -11.91
CA ASN A 584 35.59 -18.87 -13.11
C ASN A 584 35.49 -17.72 -14.10
N GLY A 585 36.61 -17.11 -14.45
CA GLY A 585 36.51 -16.00 -15.36
C GLY A 585 37.76 -15.17 -15.50
N LYS A 586 37.53 -13.89 -15.67
CA LYS A 586 38.54 -12.85 -15.67
C LYS A 586 37.85 -11.65 -15.07
N ASP A 587 37.81 -11.66 -13.76
CA ASP A 587 36.78 -10.96 -13.01
C ASP A 587 37.37 -9.69 -12.40
N THR A 588 36.48 -8.76 -12.07
CA THR A 588 36.83 -7.50 -11.41
C THR A 588 36.05 -7.42 -10.10
N LEU A 589 36.76 -7.40 -8.99
CA LEU A 589 36.20 -7.33 -7.65
C LEU A 589 36.64 -6.02 -7.01
N ILE A 590 35.68 -5.23 -6.53
CA ILE A 590 35.87 -3.95 -5.85
C ILE A 590 35.11 -4.06 -4.53
N GLY A 591 35.84 -4.07 -3.40
CA GLY A 591 35.25 -4.16 -2.06
C GLY A 591 34.45 -2.93 -1.74
N GLY A 592 35.12 -1.79 -1.52
CA GLY A 592 34.44 -0.52 -1.24
C GLY A 592 34.84 0.01 0.13
N ASP A 593 33.90 0.51 0.91
CA ASP A 593 34.14 0.97 2.28
C ASP A 593 33.93 -0.19 3.26
N GLY A 594 34.90 -0.52 4.11
CA GLY A 594 34.78 -1.60 5.11
C GLY A 594 35.98 -2.55 5.08
N ASN A 595 35.96 -3.63 5.88
CA ASN A 595 37.03 -4.62 5.86
C ASN A 595 36.56 -5.85 5.06
N ASP A 596 36.86 -5.84 3.78
CA ASP A 596 36.29 -6.78 2.82
C ASP A 596 37.12 -8.05 2.67
N THR A 597 36.49 -9.10 2.15
CA THR A 597 37.12 -10.35 1.75
C THR A 597 36.88 -10.62 0.27
N LEU A 598 37.92 -10.52 -0.54
CA LEU A 598 37.86 -10.72 -1.99
C LEU A 598 38.64 -11.98 -2.40
N GLU A 599 38.01 -12.88 -3.16
CA GLU A 599 38.65 -14.06 -3.75
C GLU A 599 38.36 -14.15 -5.27
N GLY A 600 39.41 -14.02 -6.08
CA GLY A 600 39.31 -14.10 -7.55
C GLY A 600 39.13 -15.52 -8.11
N GLU A 601 39.37 -16.55 -7.30
CA GLU A 601 39.25 -17.97 -7.67
C GLU A 601 40.01 -18.41 -8.94
N ILE A 602 39.36 -18.62 -10.09
CA ILE A 602 39.99 -19.16 -11.30
C ILE A 602 39.91 -18.12 -12.41
N GLY A 603 41.06 -17.53 -12.76
CA GLY A 603 40.99 -16.50 -13.78
C GLY A 603 42.24 -15.68 -13.97
N LYS A 604 42.04 -14.40 -14.22
CA LYS A 604 43.10 -13.38 -14.30
C LYS A 604 42.51 -12.11 -13.75
N ASP A 605 42.42 -12.08 -12.44
CA ASP A 605 41.41 -11.28 -11.79
C ASP A 605 42.01 -9.95 -11.34
N THR A 606 41.16 -8.95 -11.16
CA THR A 606 41.55 -7.64 -10.66
C THR A 606 40.82 -7.41 -9.36
N LEU A 607 41.58 -7.25 -8.28
CA LEU A 607 41.05 -7.07 -6.92
C LEU A 607 41.45 -5.67 -6.43
N ILE A 608 40.45 -4.89 -6.02
CA ILE A 608 40.57 -3.57 -5.41
C ILE A 608 39.88 -3.67 -4.04
N GLY A 609 40.61 -3.53 -2.94
CA GLY A 609 40.05 -3.58 -1.59
C GLY A 609 39.10 -2.41 -1.35
N GLY A 610 39.64 -1.19 -1.35
CA GLY A 610 38.87 0.03 -1.08
C GLY A 610 39.23 0.57 0.30
N GLU A 611 38.36 1.36 0.94
CA GLU A 611 38.62 1.91 2.26
C GLU A 611 38.48 0.86 3.38
N GLY A 612 39.59 0.38 3.95
CA GLY A 612 39.59 -0.41 5.16
C GLY A 612 40.82 -1.28 5.30
N ASN A 613 40.69 -2.47 5.90
CA ASN A 613 41.81 -3.42 5.95
C ASN A 613 41.35 -4.76 5.38
N ASP A 614 41.55 -4.92 4.08
CA ASP A 614 40.91 -5.99 3.33
C ASP A 614 41.74 -7.26 3.28
N LEU A 615 41.08 -8.38 2.98
CA LEU A 615 41.69 -9.67 2.74
C LEU A 615 41.55 -10.04 1.26
N LEU A 616 42.67 -10.05 0.54
CA LEU A 616 42.68 -10.26 -0.92
C LEU A 616 43.36 -11.60 -1.27
N THR A 617 42.68 -12.45 -2.03
CA THR A 617 43.18 -13.76 -2.52
C THR A 617 42.98 -13.85 -4.03
N GLY A 618 44.07 -13.96 -4.79
CA GLY A 618 44.01 -13.96 -6.26
C GLY A 618 43.59 -15.29 -6.86
N GLY A 619 44.00 -16.40 -6.25
CA GLY A 619 43.66 -17.75 -6.69
C GLY A 619 44.55 -18.26 -7.84
N GLN A 620 43.93 -18.99 -8.76
CA GLN A 620 44.59 -19.53 -9.95
C GLN A 620 44.56 -18.52 -11.07
N GLY A 621 45.70 -17.94 -11.39
CA GLY A 621 45.67 -16.98 -12.47
C GLY A 621 46.94 -16.22 -12.64
N ARG A 622 46.77 -15.07 -13.26
CA ARG A 622 47.75 -14.01 -13.16
C ARG A 622 46.99 -12.77 -12.77
N ASP A 623 47.00 -12.51 -11.49
CA ASP A 623 46.03 -11.63 -10.87
C ASP A 623 46.67 -10.28 -10.57
N THR A 624 45.84 -9.26 -10.41
CA THR A 624 46.27 -7.88 -10.17
C THR A 624 45.61 -7.36 -8.91
N PHE A 625 46.41 -7.12 -7.87
CA PHE A 625 45.98 -6.49 -6.63
C PHE A 625 46.27 -4.99 -6.72
N VAL A 626 45.25 -4.16 -6.70
CA VAL A 626 45.36 -2.71 -6.91
C VAL A 626 45.51 -2.01 -5.58
N LEU A 627 46.49 -1.11 -5.47
CA LEU A 627 46.73 -0.30 -4.28
C LEU A 627 46.46 1.17 -4.57
N VAL A 628 45.84 1.84 -3.62
CA VAL A 628 45.55 3.28 -3.61
C VAL A 628 46.01 3.91 -2.29
N LEU A 629 46.19 5.23 -2.26
CA LEU A 629 46.57 5.97 -1.05
C LEU A 629 45.34 6.32 -0.21
N GLY A 630 45.44 6.18 1.10
CA GLY A 630 44.40 6.59 2.05
C GLY A 630 43.29 5.57 2.24
N GLU A 631 43.37 4.43 1.56
CA GLU A 631 42.39 3.35 1.57
C GLU A 631 42.67 2.30 2.66
N GLY A 632 43.75 2.45 3.44
CA GLY A 632 44.02 1.58 4.60
C GLY A 632 45.09 0.52 4.33
N THR A 633 45.02 -0.65 4.98
CA THR A 633 46.10 -1.64 4.96
C THR A 633 45.60 -3.06 4.62
N ASP A 634 45.76 -3.43 3.37
CA ASP A 634 45.29 -4.73 2.86
C ASP A 634 46.23 -5.87 3.21
N THR A 635 45.70 -7.09 3.25
CA THR A 635 46.45 -8.33 3.37
C THR A 635 46.25 -9.19 2.14
N ILE A 636 47.31 -9.39 1.35
CA ILE A 636 47.31 -10.28 0.19
C ILE A 636 47.82 -11.67 0.60
N THR A 637 47.00 -12.70 0.42
CA THR A 637 47.22 -14.00 1.07
C THR A 637 48.06 -14.99 0.27
N ASP A 638 48.05 -14.92 -1.06
CA ASP A 638 48.57 -15.96 -1.95
C ASP A 638 49.47 -15.44 -3.08
N PHE A 639 49.95 -14.20 -2.97
CA PHE A 639 50.75 -13.54 -4.00
C PHE A 639 51.90 -14.41 -4.54
N SER A 640 51.91 -14.61 -5.85
CA SER A 640 52.87 -15.44 -6.56
C SER A 640 53.76 -14.65 -7.51
N GLY A 641 54.76 -15.32 -8.11
CA GLY A 641 55.64 -14.68 -9.09
C GLY A 641 54.98 -14.35 -10.43
N GLN A 642 53.74 -14.81 -10.67
CA GLN A 642 52.98 -14.44 -11.87
C GLN A 642 52.24 -13.12 -11.67
N ASP A 643 51.76 -12.87 -10.46
CA ASP A 643 50.82 -11.81 -10.13
C ASP A 643 51.46 -10.42 -10.15
N ARG A 644 50.59 -9.42 -10.06
CA ARG A 644 50.94 -8.03 -10.20
C ARG A 644 50.34 -7.19 -9.08
N ILE A 645 51.07 -6.15 -8.72
CA ILE A 645 50.62 -5.02 -7.93
C ILE A 645 50.26 -3.90 -8.90
N GLY A 646 48.98 -3.55 -8.95
CA GLY A 646 48.46 -2.37 -9.63
C GLY A 646 48.67 -1.12 -8.78
N LEU A 647 49.14 -0.05 -9.40
CA LEU A 647 49.33 1.24 -8.75
C LEU A 647 48.36 2.25 -9.35
N ALA A 648 47.37 2.67 -8.56
CA ALA A 648 46.34 3.61 -8.94
C ALA A 648 46.48 4.95 -8.16
N GLY A 649 45.56 5.89 -8.35
CA GLY A 649 45.56 7.17 -7.60
C GLY A 649 46.79 8.07 -7.84
N GLY A 650 47.54 7.84 -8.92
CA GLY A 650 48.78 8.58 -9.21
C GLY A 650 50.04 8.01 -8.55
N LEU A 651 49.95 6.85 -7.89
CA LEU A 651 51.10 6.14 -7.35
C LEU A 651 52.07 5.71 -8.45
N GLY A 652 53.36 5.99 -8.23
CA GLY A 652 54.45 5.43 -9.00
C GLY A 652 55.27 4.43 -8.17
N ILE A 653 55.92 3.48 -8.84
CA ILE A 653 56.83 2.53 -8.16
C ILE A 653 57.97 3.23 -7.39
N GLY A 654 58.34 4.45 -7.80
CA GLY A 654 59.35 5.25 -7.13
C GLY A 654 58.91 5.83 -5.78
N ASP A 655 57.61 5.79 -5.50
CA ASP A 655 57.02 6.32 -4.28
C ASP A 655 56.93 5.26 -3.17
N LEU A 656 57.29 4.01 -3.47
CA LEU A 656 57.15 2.87 -2.58
C LEU A 656 58.45 2.52 -1.84
N SER A 657 58.31 2.01 -0.62
CA SER A 657 59.37 1.36 0.15
C SER A 657 58.91 -0.01 0.66
N PHE A 658 59.85 -0.93 0.86
CA PHE A 658 59.57 -2.34 1.12
C PHE A 658 60.24 -2.77 2.43
N VAL A 659 59.45 -3.22 3.41
CA VAL A 659 59.93 -3.58 4.76
C VAL A 659 59.34 -4.91 5.21
N GLY A 660 60.15 -5.96 5.19
CA GLY A 660 59.68 -7.30 5.55
C GLY A 660 58.59 -7.75 4.57
N ASN A 661 57.35 -7.87 5.05
CA ASN A 661 56.22 -8.27 4.22
C ASN A 661 55.40 -7.08 3.72
N ASP A 662 55.78 -5.86 4.08
CA ASP A 662 54.94 -4.68 3.94
C ASP A 662 55.40 -3.83 2.73
N ILE A 663 54.44 -3.32 1.97
CA ILE A 663 54.61 -2.30 0.94
C ILE A 663 54.12 -0.97 1.52
N LEU A 664 54.99 0.05 1.56
CA LEU A 664 54.71 1.33 2.21
C LEU A 664 54.83 2.50 1.23
N PHE A 665 54.01 3.52 1.41
CA PHE A 665 54.20 4.83 0.77
C PHE A 665 55.29 5.63 1.48
N THR A 666 56.28 6.13 0.73
CA THR A 666 57.53 6.67 1.28
C THR A 666 57.33 7.99 2.06
N ASP A 667 56.38 8.83 1.65
CA ASP A 667 56.24 10.17 2.23
C ASP A 667 55.55 10.14 3.61
N THR A 668 54.61 9.21 3.82
CA THR A 668 53.83 9.11 5.07
C THR A 668 54.24 7.92 5.95
N ASN A 669 54.91 6.91 5.39
CA ASN A 669 55.08 5.56 5.98
C ASN A 669 53.74 4.84 6.24
N GLU A 670 52.70 5.18 5.48
CA GLU A 670 51.48 4.39 5.40
C GLU A 670 51.80 3.01 4.82
N VAL A 671 51.23 1.96 5.42
CA VAL A 671 51.32 0.60 4.89
C VAL A 671 50.14 0.42 3.94
N LEU A 672 50.43 0.21 2.67
CA LEU A 672 49.40 0.03 1.64
C LEU A 672 48.95 -1.43 1.58
N ALA A 673 49.88 -2.37 1.72
CA ALA A 673 49.56 -3.79 1.76
C ALA A 673 50.62 -4.61 2.49
N THR A 674 50.19 -5.74 3.05
CA THR A 674 51.03 -6.79 3.64
C THR A 674 50.90 -8.07 2.82
N LEU A 675 52.03 -8.60 2.33
CA LEU A 675 52.05 -9.88 1.62
C LEU A 675 52.27 -11.05 2.60
N SER A 676 51.30 -11.97 2.68
CA SER A 676 51.41 -13.14 3.54
C SER A 676 52.49 -14.09 3.05
N GLY A 677 53.50 -14.34 3.89
CA GLY A 677 54.57 -15.31 3.60
C GLY A 677 55.58 -14.89 2.52
N ILE A 678 55.50 -13.68 1.98
CA ILE A 678 56.41 -13.15 0.96
C ILE A 678 57.21 -11.98 1.52
N ASP A 679 58.55 -12.06 1.42
CA ASP A 679 59.44 -10.93 1.68
C ASP A 679 59.41 -9.98 0.48
N THR A 680 58.88 -8.77 0.69
CA THR A 680 58.69 -7.74 -0.34
C THR A 680 59.99 -7.24 -0.95
N THR A 681 61.14 -7.44 -0.28
CA THR A 681 62.45 -7.09 -0.84
C THR A 681 62.85 -7.97 -2.03
N SER A 682 62.10 -9.05 -2.28
CA SER A 682 62.27 -9.92 -3.44
C SER A 682 61.52 -9.46 -4.70
N LEU A 683 60.61 -8.48 -4.57
CA LEU A 683 59.81 -7.97 -5.68
C LEU A 683 60.69 -7.18 -6.68
N ASN A 684 60.27 -7.18 -7.95
CA ASN A 684 60.93 -6.42 -9.00
C ASN A 684 59.94 -5.72 -9.93
N ASN A 685 60.43 -4.79 -10.75
CA ASN A 685 59.61 -3.93 -11.60
C ASN A 685 58.64 -4.67 -12.55
N SER A 686 58.85 -5.95 -12.88
CA SER A 686 57.91 -6.69 -13.74
C SER A 686 56.60 -7.05 -13.05
N GLN A 687 56.56 -6.98 -11.71
CA GLN A 687 55.40 -7.26 -10.87
C GLN A 687 54.58 -6.01 -10.57
N PHE A 688 54.97 -4.85 -11.09
CA PHE A 688 54.22 -3.61 -10.92
C PHE A 688 53.64 -3.16 -12.25
N VAL A 689 52.41 -2.68 -12.21
CA VAL A 689 51.72 -2.09 -13.36
C VAL A 689 51.05 -0.78 -12.92
N LEU A 690 51.11 0.24 -13.76
CA LEU A 690 50.31 1.45 -13.57
C LEU A 690 48.91 1.16 -14.12
N ILE A 691 47.89 1.44 -13.32
CA ILE A 691 46.47 1.29 -13.69
C ILE A 691 45.95 2.64 -14.20
#